data_AF-A0A3R6WGZ7-F1
#
_entry.id   AF-A0A3R6WGZ7-F1
#
_cell.length_a   1.000
_cell.length_b   1.000
_cell.length_c   1.000
_cell.angle_alpha   90.00
_cell.angle_beta   90.00
_cell.angle_gamma   90.00
#
_symmetry.space_group_name_H-M   'P 1'
#
loop_
_entity.id
_entity.type
_entity.pdbx_description
1 polymer ?
#
loop_
_entity_poly.entity_id
_entity_poly.type
_entity_poly.pdbx_seq_one_letter_code
_entity_poly.pdbx_strand_id
1 'polypeptide(L)'
;MTARTAPKVRTAIAMMNMGGPSTLEEVPFFLKNLFSDPEIIPLGPFQDFVSSLVVKRRTPKIQEQYAAIGGGSPIGKWTNHQGEAMCKILDEIRPESAPHKHYTMFRYANPLTEAALKQMKDDGAERAIAFSQAQITSVAISLGAQRPNLVDQVVIMFSAHSVPMKVVYKGDPYTKEIASTSELVMEHLNVHVLAVPIAFTSDHIETLFEIDIEYAEEAHELGIERSPSLNEEPLLAQAMADLVKDHLDSNTLHSTAYPLNCAGCENPTCRSIVNPIKPYVRLRDAASGRPTAQSVHDLEYGYPPKLIVGDDSELLTALGVASGSVVTLKEEVTLASTKPSSLKFVRKVIAADNSCLFNAIGCEKILSSPMEYNETFLGRPVNEYCAWIMDSKSWGGEIELSILSAHFRVEMLVFDVVSMTRLCYGEDQGFTQRLFLLYDGIHYDAIAETGHRGPNSDKTLFAINDFVKASTSHAYRTSESSLLPSTDMATNYNSISRDLSPIASSTSFKRRTARWYFQMFLINFIEFAAESSRGIVMPTLFLYCQSLGGTLVDMGLLTSMFSVGRLISSFVFGWMCDRYTFRTVYILSSSIGILGNVIYLFADSHVLSSLEVLLVSRFIVGFGAGNRSVCRADVARMTSVDQRLKYITILCMVVFLGYALTPGMGAVLVGVDTSVMGLHLHELTAPGFTLTILNLMTLLFMILSYDESMNSDHAPVSTPVLTGKASKDPGLASPLSSYELPTNLVYIGVGVFIVLNIIGRGVLSIFETINVPLYLDVTGYSNANAVTSAASFQFNMGLLGLLSYLSIEMFRHKITDTAWLLIGLSSLVVGNALLYFLWPLTFNEMAIGVFFVWSIGSPLITAVSVAAFSKILGSRQQGTWMGILGSSASVSRIVLPLLPAVFATFDPMFLISLIMSSVGIVLLVWYERLVHNDKAAHTSTRSISMV
;
A
#
# COMPACT_ATOMS: atom_id res chain seq x y z
N MET A 1 -31.93 38.20 53.23
CA MET A 1 -32.04 37.17 52.18
C MET A 1 -30.66 36.62 51.90
N THR A 2 -30.32 35.48 52.49
CA THR A 2 -29.05 34.78 52.27
C THR A 2 -29.04 34.18 50.86
N ALA A 3 -28.07 34.58 50.03
CA ALA A 3 -27.82 33.98 48.73
C ALA A 3 -27.57 32.48 48.94
N ARG A 4 -28.46 31.62 48.45
CA ARG A 4 -28.22 30.17 48.36
C ARG A 4 -27.03 29.99 47.42
N THR A 5 -25.86 29.70 47.97
CA THR A 5 -24.71 29.18 47.21
C THR A 5 -25.18 27.95 46.45
N ALA A 6 -24.98 27.92 45.13
CA ALA A 6 -25.33 26.76 44.30
C ALA A 6 -24.67 25.49 44.88
N PRO A 7 -25.35 24.33 44.81
CA PRO A 7 -24.80 23.08 45.35
C PRO A 7 -23.47 22.76 44.66
N LYS A 8 -22.42 22.60 45.47
CA LYS A 8 -21.06 22.29 45.01
C LYS A 8 -21.05 20.91 44.33
N VAL A 9 -20.50 20.83 43.12
CA VAL A 9 -20.44 19.56 42.36
C VAL A 9 -19.54 18.58 43.11
N ARG A 10 -20.05 17.38 43.43
CA ARG A 10 -19.27 16.40 44.17
C ARG A 10 -18.49 15.47 43.25
N THR A 11 -19.12 15.05 42.15
CA THR A 11 -18.48 14.21 41.13
C THR A 11 -18.73 14.77 39.74
N ALA A 12 -17.67 15.23 39.09
CA ALA A 12 -17.68 15.63 37.70
C ALA A 12 -17.46 14.42 36.78
N ILE A 13 -18.26 14.31 35.72
CA ILE A 13 -18.09 13.30 34.67
C ILE A 13 -17.58 14.00 33.41
N ALA A 14 -16.32 13.78 33.07
CA ALA A 14 -15.67 14.35 31.89
C ALA A 14 -15.97 13.46 30.67
N MET A 15 -16.94 13.86 29.85
CA MET A 15 -17.34 13.18 28.62
C MET A 15 -16.37 13.55 27.50
N MET A 16 -15.38 12.69 27.22
CA MET A 16 -14.29 12.98 26.29
C MET A 16 -14.53 12.41 24.90
N ASN A 17 -14.37 13.25 23.87
CA ASN A 17 -14.55 12.90 22.46
C ASN A 17 -13.71 13.83 21.56
N MET A 18 -13.47 13.46 20.29
CA MET A 18 -12.87 14.37 19.30
C MET A 18 -13.78 15.56 18.99
N GLY A 19 -15.09 15.34 19.01
CA GLY A 19 -16.13 16.34 18.78
C GLY A 19 -16.39 16.61 17.29
N GLY A 20 -17.37 17.49 17.02
CA GLY A 20 -17.69 17.98 15.69
C GLY A 20 -18.27 19.40 15.74
N PRO A 21 -18.18 20.19 14.65
CA PRO A 21 -18.64 21.58 14.62
C PRO A 21 -20.16 21.63 14.80
N SER A 22 -20.66 22.37 15.78
CA SER A 22 -22.10 22.40 16.08
C SER A 22 -22.89 23.26 15.08
N THR A 23 -22.20 24.16 14.38
CA THR A 23 -22.77 24.99 13.30
C THR A 23 -21.82 25.05 12.10
N LEU A 24 -22.34 25.48 10.94
CA LEU A 24 -21.56 25.65 9.71
C LEU A 24 -20.41 26.65 9.87
N GLU A 25 -20.59 27.69 10.68
CA GLU A 25 -19.57 28.73 10.94
C GLU A 25 -18.39 28.19 11.77
N GLU A 26 -18.59 27.11 12.52
CA GLU A 26 -17.54 26.46 13.32
C GLU A 26 -16.67 25.49 12.50
N VAL A 27 -17.09 25.12 11.29
CA VAL A 27 -16.34 24.19 10.42
C VAL A 27 -14.88 24.62 10.16
N PRO A 28 -14.58 25.88 9.80
CA PRO A 28 -13.20 26.32 9.59
C PRO A 28 -12.34 26.17 10.85
N PHE A 29 -12.91 26.48 12.03
CA PHE A 29 -12.23 26.36 13.31
C PHE A 29 -11.93 24.91 13.65
N PHE A 30 -12.93 24.02 13.52
CA PHE A 30 -12.77 22.58 13.72
C PHE A 30 -11.68 21.98 12.83
N LEU A 31 -11.73 22.26 11.51
CA LEU A 31 -10.74 21.77 10.56
C LEU A 31 -9.34 22.32 10.88
N LYS A 32 -9.24 23.59 11.30
CA LYS A 32 -7.94 24.19 11.65
C LYS A 32 -7.31 23.47 12.84
N ASN A 33 -8.08 23.16 13.90
CA ASN A 33 -7.55 22.44 15.05
C ASN A 33 -7.15 21.00 14.68
N LEU A 34 -7.95 20.31 13.86
CA LEU A 34 -7.67 18.95 13.41
C LEU A 34 -6.41 18.84 12.54
N PHE A 35 -6.27 19.71 11.52
CA PHE A 35 -5.13 19.68 10.60
C PHE A 35 -3.85 20.30 11.17
N SER A 36 -3.93 21.02 12.29
CA SER A 36 -2.74 21.54 12.98
C SER A 36 -2.18 20.56 13.99
N ASP A 37 -2.88 19.45 14.28
CA ASP A 37 -2.42 18.41 15.21
C ASP A 37 -1.48 17.42 14.49
N PRO A 38 -0.17 17.41 14.81
CA PRO A 38 0.80 16.54 14.16
C PRO A 38 0.66 15.07 14.58
N GLU A 39 -0.04 14.78 15.69
CA GLU A 39 -0.32 13.41 16.14
C GLU A 39 -1.41 12.75 15.29
N ILE A 40 -2.34 13.54 14.74
CA ILE A 40 -3.42 13.06 13.87
C ILE A 40 -3.01 13.10 12.39
N ILE A 41 -2.39 14.19 11.92
CA ILE A 41 -1.97 14.34 10.52
C ILE A 41 -0.55 14.91 10.44
N PRO A 42 0.50 14.07 10.26
CA PRO A 42 1.88 14.54 10.22
C PRO A 42 2.22 15.15 8.86
N LEU A 43 2.15 16.48 8.74
CA LEU A 43 2.51 17.26 7.52
C LEU A 43 3.93 17.84 7.56
N GLY A 44 4.71 17.54 8.60
CA GLY A 44 6.12 17.92 8.72
C GLY A 44 6.35 19.38 9.12
N PRO A 45 7.52 19.97 8.82
CA PRO A 45 7.97 21.26 9.39
C PRO A 45 7.16 22.49 8.95
N PHE A 46 6.22 22.34 8.01
CA PHE A 46 5.34 23.41 7.53
C PHE A 46 3.86 23.22 7.95
N GLN A 47 3.60 22.42 9.00
CA GLN A 47 2.26 22.04 9.47
C GLN A 47 1.26 23.20 9.52
N ASP A 48 1.61 24.33 10.14
CA ASP A 48 0.72 25.47 10.34
C ASP A 48 0.37 26.21 9.03
N PHE A 49 1.33 26.29 8.11
CA PHE A 49 1.12 26.89 6.81
C PHE A 49 0.23 26.01 5.93
N VAL A 50 0.54 24.70 5.88
CA VAL A 50 -0.20 23.73 5.07
C VAL A 50 -1.62 23.56 5.60
N SER A 51 -1.82 23.47 6.93
CA SER A 51 -3.14 23.37 7.54
C SER A 51 -4.03 24.55 7.18
N SER A 52 -3.50 25.79 7.20
CA SER A 52 -4.25 27.00 6.84
C SER A 52 -4.71 26.98 5.37
N LEU A 53 -3.85 26.51 4.46
CA LEU A 53 -4.18 26.37 3.04
C LEU A 53 -5.23 25.26 2.80
N VAL A 54 -5.08 24.13 3.49
CA VAL A 54 -6.00 22.99 3.42
C VAL A 54 -7.38 23.36 3.95
N VAL A 55 -7.46 24.05 5.08
CA VAL A 55 -8.72 24.54 5.67
C VAL A 55 -9.45 25.46 4.69
N LYS A 56 -8.76 26.46 4.12
CA LYS A 56 -9.37 27.39 3.16
C LYS A 56 -9.96 26.67 1.94
N ARG A 57 -9.32 25.59 1.50
CA ARG A 57 -9.76 24.79 0.34
C ARG A 57 -10.87 23.79 0.68
N ARG A 58 -10.84 23.18 1.86
CA ARG A 58 -11.78 22.11 2.26
C ARG A 58 -13.06 22.62 2.89
N THR A 59 -13.01 23.76 3.56
CA THR A 59 -14.15 24.33 4.30
C THR A 59 -15.45 24.36 3.48
N PRO A 60 -15.49 24.84 2.22
CA PRO A 60 -16.75 24.92 1.47
C PRO A 60 -17.42 23.56 1.29
N LYS A 61 -16.64 22.54 0.89
CA LYS A 61 -17.14 21.17 0.71
C LYS A 61 -17.65 20.57 2.02
N ILE A 62 -16.93 20.75 3.12
CA ILE A 62 -17.34 20.19 4.42
C ILE A 62 -18.58 20.91 4.97
N GLN A 63 -18.72 22.22 4.73
CA GLN A 63 -19.92 22.97 5.07
C GLN A 63 -21.14 22.46 4.28
N GLU A 64 -21.00 22.13 3.00
CA GLU A 64 -22.09 21.51 2.21
C GLU A 64 -22.54 20.17 2.82
N GLN A 65 -21.59 19.34 3.28
CA GLN A 65 -21.92 18.06 3.92
C GLN A 65 -22.66 18.25 5.24
N TYR A 66 -22.19 19.16 6.11
CA TYR A 66 -22.90 19.49 7.35
C TYR A 66 -24.25 20.15 7.10
N ALA A 67 -24.40 20.95 6.04
CA ALA A 67 -25.68 21.55 5.66
C ALA A 67 -26.71 20.49 5.27
N ALA A 68 -26.29 19.44 4.57
CA ALA A 68 -27.15 18.33 4.15
C ALA A 68 -27.70 17.50 5.34
N ILE A 69 -27.02 17.49 6.49
CA ILE A 69 -27.45 16.75 7.70
C ILE A 69 -28.07 17.65 8.79
N GLY A 70 -28.46 18.88 8.45
CA GLY A 70 -29.16 19.79 9.39
C GLY A 70 -28.34 20.96 9.92
N GLY A 71 -27.19 21.28 9.30
CA GLY A 71 -26.43 22.52 9.55
C GLY A 71 -25.29 22.41 10.57
N GLY A 72 -24.98 21.21 11.06
CA GLY A 72 -23.92 20.99 12.05
C GLY A 72 -23.86 19.54 12.54
N SER A 73 -22.83 19.22 13.32
CA SER A 73 -22.63 17.90 13.92
C SER A 73 -23.56 17.69 15.11
N PRO A 74 -24.34 16.59 15.16
CA PRO A 74 -25.20 16.28 16.31
C PRO A 74 -24.45 15.65 17.50
N ILE A 75 -23.14 15.41 17.39
CA ILE A 75 -22.31 14.80 18.46
C ILE A 75 -22.44 15.59 19.77
N GLY A 76 -22.40 16.93 19.70
CA GLY A 76 -22.55 17.80 20.88
C GLY A 76 -23.90 17.60 21.58
N LYS A 77 -24.98 17.59 20.80
CA LYS A 77 -26.35 17.36 21.30
C LYS A 77 -26.45 16.01 22.00
N TRP A 78 -25.99 14.93 21.36
CA TRP A 78 -26.08 13.58 21.90
C TRP A 78 -25.21 13.38 23.14
N THR A 79 -24.00 13.94 23.15
CA THR A 79 -23.08 13.85 24.31
C THR A 79 -23.67 14.51 25.55
N ASN A 80 -24.29 15.69 25.39
CA ASN A 80 -24.98 16.37 26.51
C ASN A 80 -26.19 15.56 26.99
N HIS A 81 -27.03 15.07 26.07
CA HIS A 81 -28.21 14.29 26.44
C HIS A 81 -27.86 13.00 27.20
N GLN A 82 -26.86 12.26 26.70
CA GLN A 82 -26.33 11.06 27.35
C GLN A 82 -25.75 11.38 28.73
N GLY A 83 -24.99 12.47 28.84
CA GLY A 83 -24.41 12.95 30.09
C GLY A 83 -25.46 13.33 31.14
N GLU A 84 -26.52 14.05 30.73
CA GLU A 84 -27.64 14.43 31.59
C GLU A 84 -28.42 13.22 32.09
N ALA A 85 -28.78 12.30 31.18
CA ALA A 85 -29.52 11.09 31.52
C ALA A 85 -28.74 10.20 32.49
N MET A 86 -27.45 9.98 32.22
CA MET A 86 -26.56 9.23 33.10
C MET A 86 -26.42 9.89 34.49
N CYS A 87 -26.25 11.21 34.57
CA CYS A 87 -26.09 11.89 35.86
C CYS A 87 -27.35 11.78 36.72
N LYS A 88 -28.55 11.86 36.12
CA LYS A 88 -29.82 11.64 36.83
C LYS A 88 -29.89 10.24 37.43
N ILE A 89 -29.56 9.22 36.63
CA ILE A 89 -29.53 7.83 37.09
C ILE A 89 -28.47 7.65 38.20
N LEU A 90 -27.28 8.22 38.05
CA LEU A 90 -26.19 8.17 39.04
C LEU A 90 -26.57 8.81 40.39
N ASP A 91 -27.31 9.93 40.36
CA ASP A 91 -27.80 10.57 41.59
C ASP A 91 -28.81 9.67 42.34
N GLU A 92 -29.55 8.81 41.63
CA GLU A 92 -30.48 7.84 42.21
C GLU A 92 -29.76 6.57 42.71
N ILE A 93 -28.90 5.96 41.89
CA ILE A 93 -28.26 4.68 42.21
C ILE A 93 -27.03 4.82 43.13
N ARG A 94 -26.44 6.03 43.24
CA ARG A 94 -25.27 6.32 44.08
C ARG A 94 -25.33 7.74 44.70
N PRO A 95 -26.32 8.02 45.57
CA PRO A 95 -26.51 9.35 46.17
C PRO A 95 -25.30 9.83 47.00
N GLU A 96 -24.44 8.92 47.46
CA GLU A 96 -23.23 9.24 48.22
C GLU A 96 -22.17 10.03 47.41
N SER A 97 -22.18 9.95 46.08
CA SER A 97 -21.31 10.76 45.20
C SER A 97 -22.01 11.91 44.50
N ALA A 98 -23.32 12.09 44.75
CA ALA A 98 -24.11 13.19 44.24
C ALA A 98 -23.75 14.53 44.91
N PRO A 99 -24.01 15.68 44.26
CA PRO A 99 -24.55 15.81 42.91
C PRO A 99 -23.51 15.48 41.84
N HIS A 100 -23.90 14.63 40.87
CA HIS A 100 -23.12 14.35 39.67
C HIS A 100 -23.39 15.41 38.60
N LYS A 101 -22.35 15.82 37.87
CA LYS A 101 -22.51 16.75 36.74
C LYS A 101 -21.59 16.34 35.59
N HIS A 102 -22.14 16.25 34.39
CA HIS A 102 -21.38 15.96 33.19
C HIS A 102 -20.76 17.24 32.61
N TYR A 103 -19.62 17.08 31.93
CA TYR A 103 -18.92 18.12 31.20
C TYR A 103 -18.48 17.55 29.87
N THR A 104 -18.97 18.13 28.78
CA THR A 104 -18.54 17.78 27.42
C THR A 104 -17.13 18.32 27.19
N MET A 105 -16.20 17.44 26.84
CA MET A 105 -14.78 17.76 26.63
C MET A 105 -14.37 17.32 25.23
N PHE A 106 -14.45 18.25 24.28
CA PHE A 106 -14.02 18.00 22.91
C PHE A 106 -12.57 18.44 22.70
N ARG A 107 -11.85 17.73 21.82
CA ARG A 107 -10.47 18.07 21.46
C ARG A 107 -10.40 19.10 20.33
N TYR A 108 -11.32 19.07 19.37
CA TYR A 108 -11.23 19.93 18.17
C TYR A 108 -12.43 20.86 17.96
N ALA A 109 -13.54 20.64 18.67
CA ALA A 109 -14.76 21.43 18.57
C ALA A 109 -15.15 22.04 19.93
N ASN A 110 -16.04 23.03 19.92
CA ASN A 110 -16.55 23.60 21.17
C ASN A 110 -17.60 22.67 21.83
N PRO A 111 -17.63 22.56 23.17
CA PRO A 111 -16.68 23.12 24.13
C PRO A 111 -15.34 22.36 24.16
N LEU A 112 -14.23 23.10 24.08
CA LEU A 112 -12.89 22.53 24.20
C LEU A 112 -12.61 22.03 25.62
N THR A 113 -11.75 21.02 25.72
CA THR A 113 -11.36 20.38 26.99
C THR A 113 -10.89 21.39 28.04
N GLU A 114 -10.11 22.40 27.65
CA GLU A 114 -9.61 23.44 28.55
C GLU A 114 -10.74 24.29 29.14
N ALA A 115 -11.74 24.62 28.32
CA ALA A 115 -12.89 25.39 28.75
C ALA A 115 -13.77 24.60 29.73
N ALA A 116 -13.97 23.31 29.44
CA ALA A 116 -14.71 22.39 30.32
C ALA A 116 -13.98 22.15 31.65
N LEU A 117 -12.64 22.02 31.64
CA LEU A 117 -11.84 21.89 32.86
C LEU A 117 -11.90 23.16 33.72
N LYS A 118 -11.89 24.34 33.11
CA LYS A 118 -12.07 25.61 33.82
C LYS A 118 -13.46 25.65 34.49
N GLN A 119 -14.51 25.28 33.75
CA GLN A 119 -15.86 25.22 34.29
C GLN A 119 -15.98 24.21 35.45
N MET A 120 -15.37 23.03 35.32
CA MET A 120 -15.34 22.02 36.38
C MET A 120 -14.65 22.52 37.65
N LYS A 121 -13.59 23.33 37.50
CA LYS A 121 -12.90 23.98 38.62
C LYS A 121 -13.76 25.07 39.26
N ASP A 122 -14.40 25.91 38.45
CA ASP A 122 -15.25 27.02 38.92
C ASP A 122 -16.49 26.48 39.66
N ASP A 123 -17.01 25.32 39.24
CA ASP A 123 -18.11 24.59 39.90
C ASP A 123 -17.69 23.86 41.21
N GLY A 124 -16.38 23.85 41.51
CA GLY A 124 -15.83 23.29 42.75
C GLY A 124 -15.85 21.77 42.82
N ALA A 125 -15.72 21.07 41.67
CA ALA A 125 -15.73 19.61 41.61
C ALA A 125 -14.69 18.96 42.55
N GLU A 126 -15.14 18.08 43.45
CA GLU A 126 -14.25 17.39 44.41
C GLU A 126 -13.59 16.14 43.83
N ARG A 127 -14.20 15.57 42.80
CA ARG A 127 -13.77 14.37 42.08
C ARG A 127 -14.12 14.52 40.61
N ALA A 128 -13.27 13.98 39.73
CA ALA A 128 -13.57 13.86 38.31
C ALA A 128 -13.41 12.41 37.86
N ILE A 129 -14.28 11.97 36.95
CA ILE A 129 -14.19 10.68 36.26
C ILE A 129 -14.07 10.98 34.78
N ALA A 130 -12.95 10.58 34.19
CA ALA A 130 -12.70 10.71 32.76
C ALA A 130 -13.39 9.55 32.03
N PHE A 131 -14.38 9.88 31.20
CA PHE A 131 -15.22 8.92 30.50
C PHE A 131 -15.07 9.10 29.00
N SER A 132 -14.28 8.23 28.35
CA SER A 132 -14.07 8.26 26.91
C SER A 132 -15.21 7.55 26.18
N GLN A 133 -15.91 8.27 25.30
CA GLN A 133 -17.02 7.69 24.55
C GLN A 133 -16.58 6.61 23.53
N ALA A 134 -15.29 6.54 23.18
CA ALA A 134 -14.75 5.50 22.30
C ALA A 134 -14.75 4.09 22.93
N GLN A 135 -14.76 3.96 24.25
CA GLN A 135 -14.79 2.65 24.93
C GLN A 135 -16.21 2.07 25.07
N ILE A 136 -17.24 2.88 24.83
CA ILE A 136 -18.65 2.51 24.94
C ILE A 136 -19.11 1.62 23.76
N THR A 137 -18.35 1.58 22.65
CA THR A 137 -18.59 0.69 21.51
C THR A 137 -18.86 -0.76 21.95
N SER A 138 -18.15 -1.26 22.97
CA SER A 138 -18.37 -2.63 23.51
C SER A 138 -19.72 -2.83 24.21
N VAL A 139 -20.22 -1.81 24.90
CA VAL A 139 -21.54 -1.77 25.52
C VAL A 139 -22.62 -1.60 24.47
N ALA A 140 -22.36 -0.77 23.44
CA ALA A 140 -23.25 -0.58 22.32
C ALA A 140 -23.48 -1.87 21.52
N ILE A 141 -22.42 -2.68 21.30
CA ILE A 141 -22.52 -4.04 20.75
C ILE A 141 -23.51 -4.88 21.56
N SER A 142 -23.40 -4.83 22.89
CA SER A 142 -24.19 -5.68 23.80
C SER A 142 -25.65 -5.25 23.89
N LEU A 143 -25.93 -3.94 23.86
CA LEU A 143 -27.29 -3.39 23.90
C LEU A 143 -28.00 -3.49 22.54
N GLY A 144 -27.28 -3.27 21.44
CA GLY A 144 -27.83 -3.46 20.08
C GLY A 144 -28.35 -4.88 19.85
N ALA A 145 -27.68 -5.88 20.44
CA ALA A 145 -28.08 -7.29 20.39
C ALA A 145 -29.33 -7.63 21.24
N GLN A 146 -29.83 -6.71 22.09
CA GLN A 146 -30.93 -6.97 23.03
C GLN A 146 -32.24 -6.24 22.70
N ARG A 147 -32.34 -5.53 21.57
CA ARG A 147 -33.58 -4.83 21.17
C ARG A 147 -34.70 -5.84 20.81
N PRO A 148 -35.80 -5.94 21.59
CA PRO A 148 -36.77 -7.04 21.45
C PRO A 148 -37.64 -7.01 20.20
N ASN A 149 -37.89 -5.82 19.62
CA ASN A 149 -38.89 -5.63 18.55
C ASN A 149 -38.32 -5.74 17.13
N LEU A 150 -37.04 -6.07 16.98
CA LEU A 150 -36.35 -6.18 15.68
C LEU A 150 -35.97 -7.63 15.33
N VAL A 151 -36.17 -8.57 16.25
CA VAL A 151 -35.59 -9.93 16.20
C VAL A 151 -36.44 -10.90 15.36
N ASP A 152 -37.73 -10.63 15.20
CA ASP A 152 -38.66 -11.60 14.61
C ASP A 152 -38.69 -11.60 13.06
N GLN A 153 -38.02 -10.67 12.37
CA GLN A 153 -37.98 -10.60 10.90
C GLN A 153 -36.61 -10.23 10.28
N VAL A 154 -35.57 -9.96 11.08
CA VAL A 154 -34.28 -9.44 10.59
C VAL A 154 -33.12 -10.16 11.28
N VAL A 155 -32.22 -10.77 10.49
CA VAL A 155 -31.04 -11.49 11.00
C VAL A 155 -29.74 -10.84 10.49
N ILE A 156 -29.12 -10.04 11.38
CA ILE A 156 -27.67 -9.83 11.58
C ILE A 156 -26.92 -8.88 10.59
N MET A 157 -25.69 -8.51 10.96
CA MET A 157 -25.16 -7.22 11.37
C MET A 157 -23.81 -6.93 10.69
N PHE A 158 -23.62 -5.73 10.14
CA PHE A 158 -22.31 -5.24 9.67
C PHE A 158 -21.88 -3.99 10.42
N SER A 159 -20.67 -4.02 11.01
CA SER A 159 -20.03 -2.86 11.64
C SER A 159 -19.38 -2.02 10.55
N ALA A 160 -19.99 -0.88 10.19
CA ALA A 160 -19.40 0.05 9.24
C ALA A 160 -18.37 0.95 9.93
N HIS A 161 -17.10 0.85 9.52
CA HIS A 161 -16.29 2.04 9.33
C HIS A 161 -16.42 2.42 7.86
N SER A 162 -16.75 3.68 7.57
CA SER A 162 -16.74 4.18 6.20
C SER A 162 -15.33 4.14 5.64
N VAL A 163 -15.18 3.64 4.42
CA VAL A 163 -13.93 3.73 3.66
C VAL A 163 -14.04 4.97 2.78
N PRO A 164 -13.09 5.93 2.84
CA PRO A 164 -13.19 7.14 2.02
C PRO A 164 -13.38 6.79 0.54
N MET A 165 -14.27 7.46 -0.19
CA MET A 165 -14.56 7.13 -1.60
C MET A 165 -13.31 7.05 -2.49
N LYS A 166 -12.27 7.85 -2.22
CA LYS A 166 -10.97 7.75 -2.91
C LYS A 166 -10.28 6.38 -2.77
N VAL A 167 -10.58 5.62 -1.73
CA VAL A 167 -10.04 4.29 -1.42
C VAL A 167 -10.95 3.23 -2.03
N VAL A 168 -12.27 3.40 -1.94
CA VAL A 168 -13.25 2.60 -2.69
C VAL A 168 -13.00 2.68 -4.21
N TYR A 169 -12.82 3.87 -4.76
CA TYR A 169 -12.44 4.10 -6.16
C TYR A 169 -11.04 3.58 -6.52
N LYS A 170 -10.17 3.32 -5.53
CA LYS A 170 -8.88 2.65 -5.74
C LYS A 170 -9.00 1.12 -5.79
N GLY A 171 -10.23 0.58 -5.74
CA GLY A 171 -10.50 -0.84 -5.81
C GLY A 171 -10.48 -1.54 -4.45
N ASP A 172 -10.71 -0.79 -3.37
CA ASP A 172 -10.92 -1.42 -2.07
C ASP A 172 -12.16 -2.32 -2.13
N PRO A 173 -12.02 -3.62 -1.85
CA PRO A 173 -13.09 -4.56 -2.05
C PRO A 173 -14.12 -4.51 -0.91
N TYR A 174 -13.84 -3.79 0.19
CA TYR A 174 -14.62 -3.82 1.42
C TYR A 174 -16.12 -3.57 1.19
N THR A 175 -16.50 -2.53 0.44
CA THR A 175 -17.91 -2.23 0.16
C THR A 175 -18.58 -3.37 -0.64
N LYS A 176 -17.87 -3.95 -1.62
CA LYS A 176 -18.39 -5.05 -2.46
C LYS A 176 -18.46 -6.37 -1.69
N GLU A 177 -17.46 -6.68 -0.86
CA GLU A 177 -17.41 -7.88 -0.02
C GLU A 177 -18.53 -7.87 1.01
N ILE A 178 -18.77 -6.72 1.65
CA ILE A 178 -19.89 -6.53 2.59
C ILE A 178 -21.23 -6.64 1.85
N ALA A 179 -21.38 -6.00 0.69
CA ALA A 179 -22.60 -6.07 -0.13
C ALA A 179 -22.89 -7.50 -0.61
N SER A 180 -21.92 -8.20 -1.20
CA SER A 180 -22.09 -9.58 -1.67
C SER A 180 -22.33 -10.56 -0.53
N THR A 181 -21.69 -10.36 0.63
CA THR A 181 -21.98 -11.17 1.82
C THR A 181 -23.41 -10.92 2.30
N SER A 182 -23.86 -9.66 2.31
CA SER A 182 -25.24 -9.30 2.67
C SER A 182 -26.26 -9.92 1.72
N GLU A 183 -26.02 -9.81 0.41
CA GLU A 183 -26.89 -10.35 -0.65
C GLU A 183 -27.02 -11.87 -0.56
N LEU A 184 -25.91 -12.59 -0.38
CA LEU A 184 -25.92 -14.05 -0.21
C LEU A 184 -26.66 -14.48 1.07
N VAL A 185 -26.53 -13.72 2.16
CA VAL A 185 -27.25 -13.97 3.42
C VAL A 185 -28.74 -13.73 3.24
N MET A 186 -29.14 -12.64 2.56
CA MET A 186 -30.54 -12.33 2.24
C MET A 186 -31.16 -13.42 1.37
N GLU A 187 -30.43 -13.90 0.35
CA GLU A 187 -30.90 -14.94 -0.57
C GLU A 187 -31.05 -16.30 0.13
N HIS A 188 -30.09 -16.70 0.96
CA HIS A 188 -30.13 -17.99 1.66
C HIS A 188 -31.14 -18.05 2.80
N LEU A 189 -31.38 -16.93 3.49
CA LEU A 189 -32.24 -16.87 4.67
C LEU A 189 -33.64 -16.28 4.38
N ASN A 190 -33.84 -15.67 3.20
CA ASN A 190 -35.08 -14.98 2.80
C ASN A 190 -35.51 -13.91 3.82
N VAL A 191 -34.58 -13.04 4.22
CA VAL A 191 -34.75 -11.97 5.22
C VAL A 191 -34.25 -10.61 4.70
N HIS A 192 -34.73 -9.51 5.30
CA HIS A 192 -34.22 -8.15 5.05
C HIS A 192 -32.99 -7.86 5.93
N VAL A 193 -32.06 -7.01 5.45
CA VAL A 193 -30.82 -6.64 6.17
C VAL A 193 -30.95 -5.23 6.77
N LEU A 194 -30.64 -5.13 8.06
CA LEU A 194 -30.56 -3.87 8.80
C LEU A 194 -29.11 -3.60 9.22
N ALA A 195 -28.51 -2.54 8.69
CA ALA A 195 -27.19 -2.08 9.07
C ALA A 195 -27.23 -1.34 10.43
N VAL A 196 -26.47 -1.83 11.42
CA VAL A 196 -26.42 -1.23 12.75
C VAL A 196 -25.04 -0.58 12.95
N PRO A 197 -24.95 0.75 13.11
CA PRO A 197 -23.67 1.46 13.26
C PRO A 197 -23.12 1.26 14.68
N ILE A 198 -22.45 0.12 14.91
CA ILE A 198 -22.04 -0.28 16.26
C ILE A 198 -20.74 0.39 16.71
N ALA A 199 -19.88 0.80 15.77
CA ALA A 199 -18.67 1.57 16.06
C ALA A 199 -18.97 2.96 16.68
N PHE A 200 -20.21 3.45 16.57
CA PHE A 200 -20.59 4.80 16.95
C PHE A 200 -21.78 4.80 17.92
N THR A 201 -21.61 5.41 19.09
CA THR A 201 -22.71 5.56 20.07
C THR A 201 -23.68 6.68 19.72
N SER A 202 -23.26 7.59 18.84
CA SER A 202 -24.01 8.77 18.45
C SER A 202 -23.90 8.95 16.95
N ASP A 203 -25.01 9.31 16.31
CA ASP A 203 -25.01 9.65 14.90
C ASP A 203 -24.14 10.89 14.66
N HIS A 204 -23.49 10.92 13.49
CA HIS A 204 -22.49 11.92 13.11
C HIS A 204 -22.34 11.94 11.58
N ILE A 205 -21.37 12.67 11.04
CA ILE A 205 -21.29 12.93 9.60
C ILE A 205 -21.09 11.65 8.79
N GLU A 206 -20.36 10.67 9.31
CA GLU A 206 -20.14 9.37 8.68
C GLU A 206 -21.43 8.53 8.61
N THR A 207 -22.32 8.61 9.60
CA THR A 207 -23.60 7.87 9.55
C THR A 207 -24.69 8.63 8.78
N LEU A 208 -24.79 9.94 8.98
CA LEU A 208 -25.89 10.74 8.43
C LEU A 208 -25.63 11.30 7.04
N PHE A 209 -24.38 11.54 6.68
CA PHE A 209 -24.03 12.03 5.34
C PHE A 209 -23.53 10.88 4.47
N GLU A 210 -22.49 10.18 4.91
CA GLU A 210 -21.88 9.16 4.04
C GLU A 210 -22.84 7.98 3.84
N ILE A 211 -23.38 7.38 4.91
CA ILE A 211 -24.29 6.24 4.75
C ILE A 211 -25.68 6.67 4.25
N ASP A 212 -26.34 7.62 4.94
CA ASP A 212 -27.76 7.94 4.65
C ASP A 212 -27.97 8.84 3.42
N ILE A 213 -26.92 9.47 2.87
CA ILE A 213 -27.04 10.36 1.70
C ILE A 213 -26.11 9.90 0.57
N GLU A 214 -24.82 9.70 0.84
CA GLU A 214 -23.82 9.37 -0.19
C GLU A 214 -23.98 7.93 -0.72
N TYR A 215 -24.27 6.96 0.15
CA TYR A 215 -24.49 5.55 -0.21
C TYR A 215 -25.96 5.14 -0.30
N ALA A 216 -26.90 6.08 -0.18
CA ALA A 216 -28.33 5.77 -0.05
C ALA A 216 -28.90 4.97 -1.23
N GLU A 217 -28.49 5.31 -2.47
CA GLU A 217 -28.97 4.63 -3.69
C GLU A 217 -28.47 3.18 -3.74
N GLU A 218 -27.17 2.95 -3.51
CA GLU A 218 -26.56 1.61 -3.47
C GLU A 218 -27.13 0.75 -2.34
N ALA A 219 -27.38 1.34 -1.16
CA ALA A 219 -27.98 0.64 -0.03
C ALA A 219 -29.44 0.23 -0.29
N HIS A 220 -30.25 1.13 -0.88
CA HIS A 220 -31.64 0.85 -1.21
C HIS A 220 -31.80 -0.19 -2.34
N GLU A 221 -30.96 -0.15 -3.37
CA GLU A 221 -30.98 -1.16 -4.45
C GLU A 221 -30.71 -2.58 -3.91
N LEU A 222 -29.92 -2.68 -2.84
CA LEU A 222 -29.58 -3.94 -2.17
C LEU A 222 -30.52 -4.30 -1.02
N GLY A 223 -31.56 -3.49 -0.74
CA GLY A 223 -32.51 -3.74 0.35
C GLY A 223 -31.91 -3.61 1.75
N ILE A 224 -30.85 -2.81 1.90
CA ILE A 224 -30.17 -2.51 3.16
C ILE A 224 -30.73 -1.21 3.73
N GLU A 225 -31.28 -1.26 4.94
CA GLU A 225 -31.69 -0.08 5.69
C GLU A 225 -30.76 0.12 6.91
N ARG A 226 -30.46 1.37 7.28
CA ARG A 226 -29.63 1.66 8.46
C ARG A 226 -30.50 1.94 9.69
N SER A 227 -30.21 1.29 10.81
CA SER A 227 -30.73 1.70 12.11
C SER A 227 -30.06 3.00 12.59
N PRO A 228 -30.78 3.92 13.25
CA PRO A 228 -30.16 4.99 14.03
C PRO A 228 -29.10 4.46 15.00
N SER A 229 -28.09 5.28 15.28
CA SER A 229 -27.16 5.01 16.37
C SER A 229 -27.89 5.03 17.71
N LEU A 230 -27.23 4.58 18.79
CA LEU A 230 -27.88 4.49 20.10
C LEU A 230 -28.37 5.85 20.64
N ASN A 231 -27.71 6.96 20.31
CA ASN A 231 -28.19 8.33 20.55
C ASN A 231 -28.78 8.54 21.97
N GLU A 232 -30.11 8.55 22.09
CA GLU A 232 -30.91 8.78 23.31
C GLU A 232 -31.47 7.50 23.96
N GLU A 233 -31.01 6.32 23.57
CA GLU A 233 -31.48 5.03 24.08
C GLU A 233 -31.36 4.96 25.62
N PRO A 234 -32.46 4.75 26.37
CA PRO A 234 -32.43 4.76 27.83
C PRO A 234 -31.48 3.71 28.43
N LEU A 235 -31.37 2.54 27.79
CA LEU A 235 -30.46 1.48 28.21
C LEU A 235 -28.98 1.90 28.09
N LEU A 236 -28.64 2.78 27.14
CA LEU A 236 -27.29 3.32 27.02
C LEU A 236 -26.95 4.21 28.23
N ALA A 237 -27.86 5.10 28.62
CA ALA A 237 -27.67 5.95 29.80
C ALA A 237 -27.54 5.13 31.09
N GLN A 238 -28.36 4.07 31.23
CA GLN A 238 -28.27 3.14 32.36
C GLN A 238 -26.92 2.41 32.38
N ALA A 239 -26.49 1.85 31.25
CA ALA A 239 -25.23 1.12 31.17
C ALA A 239 -24.02 2.04 31.43
N MET A 240 -24.06 3.29 30.96
CA MET A 240 -23.05 4.29 31.29
C MET A 240 -23.03 4.61 32.80
N ALA A 241 -24.19 4.76 33.43
CA ALA A 241 -24.30 4.98 34.86
C ALA A 241 -23.77 3.78 35.66
N ASP A 242 -24.08 2.56 35.24
CA ASP A 242 -23.60 1.33 35.87
C ASP A 242 -22.07 1.22 35.77
N LEU A 243 -21.47 1.52 34.60
CA LEU A 243 -20.01 1.54 34.44
C LEU A 243 -19.33 2.55 35.38
N VAL A 244 -19.90 3.75 35.47
CA VAL A 244 -19.36 4.81 36.34
C VAL A 244 -19.53 4.42 37.81
N LYS A 245 -20.67 3.85 38.19
CA LYS A 245 -20.93 3.35 39.54
C LYS A 245 -19.95 2.23 39.90
N ASP A 246 -19.78 1.23 39.05
CA ASP A 246 -18.88 0.09 39.29
C ASP A 246 -17.42 0.54 39.40
N HIS A 247 -17.00 1.52 38.58
CA HIS A 247 -15.67 2.13 38.71
C HIS A 247 -15.50 2.92 40.02
N LEU A 248 -16.54 3.64 40.44
CA LEU A 248 -16.54 4.35 41.72
C LEU A 248 -16.50 3.39 42.92
N ASP A 249 -17.09 2.21 42.79
CA ASP A 249 -17.14 1.18 43.83
C ASP A 249 -15.87 0.32 43.85
N SER A 250 -15.22 0.08 42.70
CA SER A 250 -13.96 -0.67 42.60
C SER A 250 -12.77 0.07 43.22
N ASN A 251 -12.87 1.40 43.37
CA ASN A 251 -11.83 2.28 43.91
C ASN A 251 -10.48 2.15 43.19
N THR A 252 -10.49 1.68 41.94
CA THR A 252 -9.33 1.59 41.04
C THR A 252 -9.16 2.91 40.28
N LEU A 253 -7.93 3.28 39.93
CA LEU A 253 -7.64 4.58 39.29
C LEU A 253 -8.07 4.67 37.82
N HIS A 254 -8.11 3.53 37.12
CA HIS A 254 -8.53 3.42 35.73
C HIS A 254 -9.11 2.03 35.46
N SER A 255 -9.79 1.84 34.32
CA SER A 255 -10.26 0.52 33.90
C SER A 255 -9.10 -0.42 33.54
N THR A 256 -9.33 -1.73 33.58
CA THR A 256 -8.33 -2.75 33.17
C THR A 256 -7.98 -2.66 31.69
N ALA A 257 -8.82 -2.00 30.88
CA ALA A 257 -8.58 -1.78 29.45
C ALA A 257 -7.63 -0.62 29.16
N TYR A 258 -7.46 0.33 30.09
CA TYR A 258 -6.63 1.53 29.90
C TYR A 258 -5.15 1.23 29.55
N PRO A 259 -4.44 0.25 30.16
CA PRO A 259 -3.06 -0.07 29.81
C PRO A 259 -2.90 -1.01 28.61
N LEU A 260 -3.99 -1.47 27.98
CA LEU A 260 -3.92 -2.47 26.92
C LEU A 260 -3.48 -1.83 25.60
N ASN A 261 -2.48 -2.42 24.96
CA ASN A 261 -2.11 -2.13 23.57
C ASN A 261 -2.81 -3.10 22.62
N CYS A 262 -3.12 -2.66 21.40
CA CYS A 262 -3.69 -3.52 20.36
C CYS A 262 -2.75 -4.70 20.05
N ALA A 263 -3.27 -5.92 20.06
CA ALA A 263 -2.51 -7.12 19.73
C ALA A 263 -2.01 -7.05 18.27
N GLY A 264 -0.72 -7.32 18.05
CA GLY A 264 -0.11 -7.27 16.70
C GLY A 264 0.15 -5.86 16.16
N CYS A 265 -0.02 -4.80 16.95
CA CYS A 265 0.26 -3.44 16.47
C CYS A 265 1.77 -3.22 16.22
N GLU A 266 2.13 -3.03 14.96
CA GLU A 266 3.50 -2.69 14.54
C GLU A 266 3.76 -1.18 14.52
N ASN A 267 2.73 -0.34 14.74
CA ASN A 267 2.87 1.10 14.72
C ASN A 267 3.73 1.58 15.92
N PRO A 268 4.93 2.14 15.68
CA PRO A 268 5.82 2.57 16.75
C PRO A 268 5.22 3.70 17.60
N THR A 269 4.33 4.53 17.04
CA THR A 269 3.65 5.60 17.78
C THR A 269 2.74 5.02 18.87
N CYS A 270 1.97 3.97 18.57
CA CYS A 270 1.10 3.30 19.55
C CYS A 270 1.89 2.67 20.71
N ARG A 271 3.12 2.20 20.45
CA ARG A 271 4.01 1.64 21.48
C ARG A 271 4.73 2.70 22.31
N SER A 272 4.74 3.95 21.86
CA SER A 272 5.39 5.08 22.53
C SER A 272 4.46 5.90 23.44
N ILE A 273 3.16 5.62 23.43
CA ILE A 273 2.20 6.24 24.35
C ILE A 273 2.53 5.74 25.76
N VAL A 274 3.28 6.56 26.50
CA VAL A 274 3.61 6.31 27.90
C VAL A 274 2.30 6.35 28.68
N ASN A 275 2.00 5.32 29.47
CA ASN A 275 0.85 5.28 30.37
C ASN A 275 0.90 6.51 31.31
N PRO A 276 0.12 7.58 31.09
CA PRO A 276 0.41 8.89 31.67
C PRO A 276 -0.09 9.02 33.12
N ILE A 277 -0.89 8.05 33.58
CA ILE A 277 -1.41 8.02 34.94
C ILE A 277 -0.42 7.29 35.84
N LYS A 278 0.42 8.05 36.56
CA LYS A 278 1.22 7.51 37.66
C LYS A 278 0.28 6.92 38.74
N PRO A 279 0.66 5.83 39.44
CA PRO A 279 -0.15 5.32 40.54
C PRO A 279 -0.35 6.40 41.61
N TYR A 280 -1.57 6.91 41.72
CA TYR A 280 -2.00 7.81 42.79
C TYR A 280 -2.47 6.96 43.97
N VAL A 281 -1.67 6.88 45.02
CA VAL A 281 -2.08 6.20 46.26
C VAL A 281 -2.93 7.18 47.08
N ARG A 282 -4.24 6.90 47.23
CA ARG A 282 -5.04 7.52 48.30
C ARG A 282 -4.58 6.94 49.63
N LEU A 283 -3.60 7.56 50.28
CA LEU A 283 -3.34 7.28 51.69
C LEU A 283 -4.48 7.88 52.52
N ARG A 284 -5.46 7.04 52.89
CA ARG A 284 -6.39 7.32 53.97
C ARG A 284 -5.83 6.73 55.24
N ASP A 285 -5.54 7.59 56.21
CA ASP A 285 -5.29 7.17 57.57
C ASP A 285 -6.60 6.60 58.15
N ALA A 286 -6.57 5.37 58.67
CA ALA A 286 -7.77 4.64 59.10
C ALA A 286 -8.49 5.27 60.32
N ALA A 287 -7.91 6.32 60.93
CA ALA A 287 -8.43 6.94 62.14
C ALA A 287 -8.80 8.44 62.04
N SER A 288 -8.44 9.19 61.00
CA SER A 288 -8.63 10.66 61.02
C SER A 288 -9.00 11.38 59.71
N GLY A 289 -9.01 10.69 58.56
CA GLY A 289 -9.59 11.25 57.32
C GLY A 289 -8.91 12.48 56.71
N ARG A 290 -7.66 12.82 57.06
CA ARG A 290 -6.86 13.85 56.38
C ARG A 290 -5.57 13.27 55.76
N PRO A 291 -5.04 13.81 54.66
CA PRO A 291 -3.80 13.30 54.04
C PRO A 291 -2.55 13.84 54.76
N THR A 292 -1.60 12.96 55.04
CA THR A 292 -0.23 13.27 55.49
C THR A 292 0.81 12.77 54.48
N ALA A 293 1.94 13.47 54.40
CA ALA A 293 3.03 13.26 53.44
C ALA A 293 4.23 12.51 54.05
N GLN A 294 5.08 11.91 53.20
CA GLN A 294 6.45 11.32 53.37
C GLN A 294 6.52 9.77 53.25
N SER A 295 7.61 9.10 52.77
CA SER A 295 8.98 9.45 52.32
C SER A 295 9.50 8.46 51.23
N VAL A 296 10.74 8.66 50.74
CA VAL A 296 11.36 8.24 49.46
C VAL A 296 12.00 6.82 49.49
N HIS A 297 11.94 6.07 48.38
CA HIS A 297 12.58 4.76 48.14
C HIS A 297 13.93 4.89 47.39
N ASP A 298 14.82 3.89 47.57
CA ASP A 298 16.24 3.82 47.15
C ASP A 298 16.52 4.24 45.69
N LEU A 299 17.36 5.26 45.51
CA LEU A 299 17.71 5.88 44.22
C LEU A 299 19.16 5.54 43.81
N GLU A 300 19.35 5.05 42.58
CA GLU A 300 20.67 4.77 41.97
C GLU A 300 20.92 5.61 40.71
N TYR A 301 22.17 6.06 40.48
CA TYR A 301 22.57 6.82 39.29
C TYR A 301 23.87 6.36 38.62
N GLY A 302 24.01 6.62 37.31
CA GLY A 302 25.23 6.39 36.52
C GLY A 302 25.41 4.97 35.96
N TYR A 303 26.56 4.73 35.30
CA TYR A 303 26.96 3.39 34.83
C TYR A 303 28.44 3.11 35.14
N PRO A 304 28.77 2.01 35.85
CA PRO A 304 27.83 1.09 36.50
C PRO A 304 27.01 1.79 37.62
N PRO A 305 25.75 1.37 37.90
CA PRO A 305 24.84 2.07 38.80
C PRO A 305 25.42 2.19 40.21
N LYS A 306 25.36 3.40 40.79
CA LYS A 306 25.82 3.68 42.15
C LYS A 306 24.68 4.24 43.00
N LEU A 307 24.57 3.73 44.22
CA LEU A 307 23.60 4.19 45.20
C LEU A 307 23.91 5.63 45.61
N ILE A 308 22.89 6.49 45.61
CA ILE A 308 23.03 7.86 46.12
C ILE A 308 22.84 7.80 47.63
N VAL A 309 23.88 8.18 48.38
CA VAL A 309 23.85 8.18 49.86
C VAL A 309 23.99 9.62 50.35
N GLY A 310 22.92 10.14 50.96
CA GLY A 310 22.83 11.52 51.45
C GLY A 310 21.50 11.74 52.20
N ASP A 311 21.38 12.87 52.88
CA ASP A 311 20.19 13.22 53.67
C ASP A 311 19.10 13.85 52.77
N ASP A 312 17.82 13.62 53.08
CA ASP A 312 16.66 13.96 52.22
C ASP A 312 16.52 15.46 51.88
N SER A 313 17.28 16.34 52.56
CA SER A 313 17.25 17.79 52.37
C SER A 313 18.37 18.33 51.47
N GLU A 314 19.33 17.52 51.06
CA GLU A 314 20.42 17.96 50.18
C GLU A 314 20.03 17.89 48.69
N LEU A 315 20.50 18.87 47.91
CA LEU A 315 20.30 18.85 46.45
C LEU A 315 21.12 17.70 45.84
N LEU A 316 20.54 16.96 44.89
CA LEU A 316 21.22 15.85 44.18
C LEU A 316 22.55 16.28 43.53
N THR A 317 22.67 17.55 43.12
CA THR A 317 23.92 18.15 42.62
C THR A 317 25.00 18.30 43.69
N ALA A 318 24.62 18.54 44.96
CA ALA A 318 25.55 18.54 46.10
C ALA A 318 26.01 17.11 46.46
N LEU A 319 25.16 16.11 46.18
CA LEU A 319 25.46 14.67 46.31
C LEU A 319 26.21 14.08 45.10
N GLY A 320 26.68 14.92 44.18
CA GLY A 320 27.51 14.51 43.04
C GLY A 320 26.74 13.97 41.82
N VAL A 321 25.43 14.19 41.74
CA VAL A 321 24.60 13.84 40.58
C VAL A 321 24.46 15.05 39.65
N ALA A 322 25.05 14.96 38.46
CA ALA A 322 24.99 16.05 37.48
C ALA A 322 23.58 16.22 36.89
N SER A 323 23.21 17.47 36.58
CA SER A 323 21.95 17.80 35.91
C SER A 323 21.84 17.08 34.56
N GLY A 324 20.76 16.31 34.38
CA GLY A 324 20.53 15.46 33.19
C GLY A 324 20.87 13.98 33.38
N SER A 325 21.36 13.56 34.56
CA SER A 325 21.61 12.16 34.87
C SER A 325 20.30 11.37 35.07
N VAL A 326 20.26 10.13 34.57
CA VAL A 326 19.11 9.21 34.72
C VAL A 326 19.24 8.41 36.02
N VAL A 327 18.16 8.35 36.79
CA VAL A 327 18.07 7.67 38.10
C VAL A 327 17.02 6.56 38.02
N THR A 328 17.31 5.38 38.57
CA THR A 328 16.47 4.17 38.40
C THR A 328 15.90 3.67 39.74
N LEU A 329 14.63 3.23 39.73
CA LEU A 329 13.86 2.69 40.87
C LEU A 329 13.24 1.33 40.47
N LYS A 330 13.13 0.35 41.39
CA LYS A 330 12.76 -1.04 41.06
C LYS A 330 11.64 -1.60 41.97
N GLU A 331 10.59 -2.24 41.41
CA GLU A 331 9.72 -3.22 42.11
C GLU A 331 8.75 -4.07 41.21
N GLU A 332 8.31 -5.26 41.68
CA GLU A 332 7.64 -6.39 40.97
C GLU A 332 6.22 -6.78 41.52
N VAL A 333 5.29 -7.36 40.69
CA VAL A 333 3.90 -7.81 41.11
C VAL A 333 3.30 -9.02 40.32
N THR A 334 2.43 -9.84 40.97
CA THR A 334 1.64 -11.03 40.49
C THR A 334 0.08 -10.86 40.51
N LEU A 335 -0.72 -11.70 39.81
CA LEU A 335 -2.18 -11.51 39.50
C LEU A 335 -3.12 -12.72 39.78
N ALA A 336 -4.43 -12.47 40.05
CA ALA A 336 -5.53 -13.45 40.20
C ALA A 336 -6.93 -12.93 39.67
N SER A 337 -7.91 -13.83 39.50
CA SER A 337 -9.09 -13.81 38.57
C SER A 337 -10.51 -13.93 39.21
N THR A 338 -11.59 -13.45 38.54
CA THR A 338 -13.02 -13.95 38.60
C THR A 338 -13.94 -13.53 37.39
N LYS A 339 -15.08 -14.25 37.13
CA LYS A 339 -15.96 -14.41 35.90
C LYS A 339 -17.25 -13.55 35.76
N PRO A 340 -17.98 -13.57 34.59
CA PRO A 340 -19.31 -14.25 34.46
C PRO A 340 -19.65 -14.93 33.08
N SER A 341 -20.89 -15.44 32.89
CA SER A 341 -21.37 -16.52 31.99
C SER A 341 -22.29 -16.14 30.80
N SER A 342 -22.02 -16.66 29.59
CA SER A 342 -22.99 -17.11 28.55
C SER A 342 -22.25 -17.94 27.48
N LEU A 343 -22.91 -18.94 26.87
CA LEU A 343 -22.26 -19.85 25.91
C LEU A 343 -21.91 -19.12 24.60
N LYS A 344 -20.64 -19.12 24.19
CA LYS A 344 -20.12 -18.43 23.00
C LYS A 344 -19.20 -19.35 22.20
N PHE A 345 -19.41 -19.47 20.89
CA PHE A 345 -18.38 -20.00 20.01
C PHE A 345 -17.31 -18.93 19.81
N VAL A 346 -16.06 -19.30 20.05
CA VAL A 346 -14.91 -18.39 19.95
C VAL A 346 -13.84 -19.03 19.08
N ARG A 347 -13.16 -18.19 18.30
CA ARG A 347 -11.88 -18.55 17.72
C ARG A 347 -10.90 -18.71 18.86
N LYS A 348 -10.40 -19.93 19.07
CA LYS A 348 -9.31 -20.19 19.99
C LYS A 348 -8.03 -20.15 19.20
N VAL A 349 -7.32 -19.02 19.32
CA VAL A 349 -6.01 -18.86 18.69
C VAL A 349 -5.08 -19.89 19.33
N ILE A 350 -4.62 -20.84 18.55
CA ILE A 350 -3.61 -21.79 19.00
C ILE A 350 -2.30 -21.02 18.99
N ALA A 351 -1.66 -20.94 20.15
CA ALA A 351 -0.46 -20.14 20.29
C ALA A 351 0.65 -20.69 19.39
N ALA A 352 1.46 -19.77 18.89
CA ALA A 352 2.52 -20.05 17.94
C ALA A 352 3.71 -20.84 18.53
N ASP A 353 3.61 -21.19 19.81
CA ASP A 353 4.63 -21.88 20.58
C ASP A 353 4.43 -23.40 20.49
N ASN A 354 5.01 -23.98 19.45
CA ASN A 354 5.41 -25.39 19.39
C ASN A 354 4.25 -26.41 19.49
N SER A 355 3.85 -26.93 18.34
CA SER A 355 2.96 -28.07 18.13
C SER A 355 3.54 -29.39 18.68
N CYS A 356 3.60 -29.57 19.99
CA CYS A 356 3.93 -30.85 20.61
C CYS A 356 2.99 -32.00 20.14
N LEU A 357 1.80 -31.68 19.61
CA LEU A 357 0.84 -32.64 19.07
C LEU A 357 1.17 -33.13 17.64
N PHE A 358 1.69 -32.24 16.78
CA PHE A 358 2.09 -32.61 15.40
C PHE A 358 3.46 -33.29 15.37
N ASN A 359 4.35 -32.90 16.30
CA ASN A 359 5.72 -33.37 16.36
C ASN A 359 5.85 -34.83 16.83
N ALA A 360 4.95 -35.34 17.68
CA ALA A 360 5.08 -36.71 18.22
C ALA A 360 4.39 -37.79 17.36
N ILE A 361 3.19 -37.53 16.84
CA ILE A 361 2.32 -38.57 16.25
C ILE A 361 2.53 -38.72 14.74
N GLY A 362 2.87 -37.63 14.04
CA GLY A 362 3.05 -37.64 12.58
C GLY A 362 4.22 -38.51 12.13
N CYS A 363 5.42 -38.28 12.67
CA CYS A 363 6.62 -39.01 12.24
C CYS A 363 6.62 -40.49 12.67
N GLU A 364 6.15 -40.82 13.88
CA GLU A 364 6.04 -42.23 14.32
C GLU A 364 5.12 -43.04 13.39
N LYS A 365 3.97 -42.46 13.00
CA LYS A 365 3.02 -43.12 12.09
C LYS A 365 3.59 -43.26 10.67
N ILE A 366 4.24 -42.22 10.16
CA ILE A 366 4.90 -42.22 8.85
C ILE A 366 5.99 -43.31 8.79
N LEU A 367 6.82 -43.44 9.83
CA LEU A 367 7.86 -44.47 9.92
C LEU A 367 7.30 -45.88 10.08
N SER A 368 6.12 -46.03 10.71
CA SER A 368 5.46 -47.34 10.90
C SER A 368 4.77 -47.90 9.64
N SER A 369 4.45 -47.04 8.66
CA SER A 369 3.74 -47.40 7.42
C SER A 369 4.47 -46.88 6.15
N PRO A 370 5.71 -47.30 5.87
CA PRO A 370 6.54 -46.74 4.80
C PRO A 370 6.05 -47.04 3.37
N MET A 371 5.13 -48.00 3.19
CA MET A 371 4.48 -48.23 1.88
C MET A 371 3.37 -47.21 1.58
N GLU A 372 2.69 -46.72 2.61
CA GLU A 372 1.59 -45.74 2.51
C GLU A 372 2.14 -44.32 2.44
N TYR A 373 3.06 -43.97 3.34
CA TYR A 373 3.75 -42.67 3.37
C TYR A 373 5.12 -42.76 2.72
N ASN A 374 5.16 -43.16 1.46
CA ASN A 374 6.39 -43.25 0.67
C ASN A 374 6.86 -41.88 0.15
N GLU A 375 8.07 -41.81 -0.41
CA GLU A 375 8.67 -40.55 -0.89
C GLU A 375 7.82 -39.82 -1.92
N THR A 376 7.07 -40.57 -2.74
CA THR A 376 6.14 -40.00 -3.74
C THR A 376 4.95 -39.31 -3.08
N PHE A 377 4.43 -39.86 -1.97
CA PHE A 377 3.30 -39.28 -1.24
C PHE A 377 3.72 -38.06 -0.41
N LEU A 378 4.91 -38.10 0.20
CA LEU A 378 5.43 -37.01 1.05
C LEU A 378 6.16 -35.91 0.27
N GLY A 379 6.46 -36.15 -1.01
CA GLY A 379 7.19 -35.22 -1.88
C GLY A 379 8.68 -35.04 -1.52
N ARG A 380 9.23 -35.88 -0.62
CA ARG A 380 10.64 -35.94 -0.21
C ARG A 380 10.96 -37.25 0.54
N PRO A 381 12.23 -37.59 0.78
CA PRO A 381 12.61 -38.78 1.54
C PRO A 381 11.98 -38.82 2.94
N VAL A 382 11.53 -39.99 3.37
CA VAL A 382 10.77 -40.20 4.62
C VAL A 382 11.51 -39.64 5.84
N ASN A 383 12.82 -39.90 5.92
CA ASN A 383 13.66 -39.42 7.03
C ASN A 383 13.80 -37.88 7.04
N GLU A 384 13.85 -37.25 5.86
CA GLU A 384 13.93 -35.78 5.73
C GLU A 384 12.60 -35.10 6.02
N TYR A 385 11.48 -35.74 5.65
CA TYR A 385 10.14 -35.28 6.03
C TYR A 385 9.95 -35.33 7.54
N CYS A 386 10.34 -36.44 8.15
CA CYS A 386 10.36 -36.60 9.61
C CYS A 386 11.25 -35.54 10.29
N ALA A 387 12.43 -35.25 9.77
CA ALA A 387 13.29 -34.20 10.32
C ALA A 387 12.67 -32.79 10.17
N TRP A 388 12.01 -32.51 9.03
CA TRP A 388 11.36 -31.23 8.76
C TRP A 388 10.14 -30.98 9.64
N ILE A 389 9.26 -31.97 9.80
CA ILE A 389 8.06 -31.83 10.63
C ILE A 389 8.40 -31.78 12.12
N MET A 390 9.58 -32.29 12.51
CA MET A 390 10.13 -32.18 13.87
C MET A 390 10.79 -30.81 14.15
N ASP A 391 10.99 -29.95 13.14
CA ASP A 391 11.51 -28.59 13.33
C ASP A 391 10.43 -27.70 13.97
N SER A 392 10.78 -27.03 15.07
CA SER A 392 9.97 -26.03 15.79
C SER A 392 9.40 -24.89 14.92
N LYS A 393 9.92 -24.68 13.70
CA LYS A 393 9.46 -23.66 12.75
C LYS A 393 8.49 -24.21 11.69
N SER A 394 8.21 -25.51 11.70
CA SER A 394 7.31 -26.21 10.76
C SER A 394 5.98 -26.55 11.44
N TRP A 395 4.88 -26.37 10.72
CA TRP A 395 3.53 -26.41 11.31
C TRP A 395 2.63 -27.50 10.71
N GLY A 396 3.16 -28.27 9.75
CA GLY A 396 2.41 -29.26 8.99
C GLY A 396 1.37 -28.63 8.05
N GLY A 397 0.65 -29.48 7.33
CA GLY A 397 -0.44 -29.08 6.43
C GLY A 397 -1.47 -30.20 6.27
N GLU A 398 -1.98 -30.36 5.05
CA GLU A 398 -3.07 -31.31 4.73
C GLU A 398 -2.72 -32.77 5.06
N ILE A 399 -1.46 -33.17 4.83
CA ILE A 399 -0.98 -34.54 5.10
C ILE A 399 -1.06 -34.83 6.61
N GLU A 400 -0.58 -33.92 7.45
CA GLU A 400 -0.63 -34.09 8.90
C GLU A 400 -2.06 -34.09 9.42
N LEU A 401 -2.93 -33.22 8.91
CA LEU A 401 -4.35 -33.22 9.28
C LEU A 401 -5.05 -34.54 8.92
N SER A 402 -4.69 -35.15 7.78
CA SER A 402 -5.20 -36.48 7.41
C SER A 402 -4.70 -37.59 8.36
N ILE A 403 -3.43 -37.54 8.76
CA ILE A 403 -2.83 -38.50 9.71
C ILE A 403 -3.47 -38.35 11.09
N LEU A 404 -3.64 -37.12 11.57
CA LEU A 404 -4.24 -36.84 12.87
C LEU A 404 -5.73 -37.20 12.90
N SER A 405 -6.46 -36.93 11.82
CA SER A 405 -7.85 -37.35 11.67
C SER A 405 -8.00 -38.88 11.79
N ALA A 406 -7.16 -39.65 11.10
CA ALA A 406 -7.17 -41.10 11.17
C ALA A 406 -6.70 -41.64 12.53
N HIS A 407 -5.65 -41.06 13.12
CA HIS A 407 -5.09 -41.49 14.40
C HIS A 407 -6.08 -41.26 15.56
N PHE A 408 -6.70 -40.08 15.61
CA PHE A 408 -7.66 -39.74 16.66
C PHE A 408 -9.10 -40.17 16.35
N ARG A 409 -9.36 -40.66 15.13
CA ARG A 409 -10.69 -41.09 14.64
C ARG A 409 -11.74 -39.98 14.74
N VAL A 410 -11.35 -38.77 14.32
CA VAL A 410 -12.17 -37.55 14.35
C VAL A 410 -12.17 -36.93 12.96
N GLU A 411 -13.35 -36.51 12.49
CA GLU A 411 -13.46 -35.77 11.24
C GLU A 411 -13.03 -34.31 11.46
N MET A 412 -12.12 -33.78 10.63
CA MET A 412 -11.62 -32.41 10.76
C MET A 412 -12.17 -31.56 9.61
N LEU A 413 -13.04 -30.60 9.94
CA LEU A 413 -13.61 -29.67 8.98
C LEU A 413 -12.83 -28.35 9.03
N VAL A 414 -12.08 -28.08 7.97
CA VAL A 414 -11.25 -26.89 7.81
C VAL A 414 -11.98 -25.88 6.93
N PHE A 415 -12.12 -24.67 7.44
CA PHE A 415 -12.56 -23.51 6.67
C PHE A 415 -11.32 -22.71 6.26
N ASP A 416 -10.97 -22.79 4.97
CA ASP A 416 -9.92 -21.96 4.39
C ASP A 416 -10.50 -20.59 4.05
N VAL A 417 -10.12 -19.59 4.84
CA VAL A 417 -10.63 -18.22 4.67
C VAL A 417 -9.95 -17.46 3.54
N VAL A 418 -8.87 -17.98 2.98
CA VAL A 418 -8.15 -17.37 1.84
C VAL A 418 -8.72 -17.87 0.52
N SER A 419 -8.97 -19.18 0.41
CA SER A 419 -9.53 -19.78 -0.80
C SER A 419 -11.07 -19.83 -0.80
N MET A 420 -11.71 -19.52 0.33
CA MET A 420 -13.16 -19.60 0.56
C MET A 420 -13.72 -21.01 0.36
N THR A 421 -12.90 -22.04 0.60
CA THR A 421 -13.29 -23.44 0.48
C THR A 421 -13.40 -24.13 1.83
N ARG A 422 -14.25 -25.16 1.86
CA ARG A 422 -14.40 -26.07 2.99
C ARG A 422 -13.73 -27.39 2.64
N LEU A 423 -12.74 -27.79 3.44
CA LEU A 423 -12.02 -29.04 3.30
C LEU A 423 -12.38 -29.97 4.46
N CYS A 424 -12.66 -31.24 4.15
CA CYS A 424 -13.05 -32.24 5.14
C CYS A 424 -12.03 -33.38 5.13
N TYR A 425 -11.40 -33.65 6.27
CA TYR A 425 -10.45 -34.75 6.42
C TYR A 425 -11.06 -35.84 7.31
N GLY A 426 -10.98 -37.10 6.85
CA GLY A 426 -11.66 -38.24 7.49
C GLY A 426 -13.10 -38.48 7.02
N GLU A 427 -13.52 -37.82 5.94
CA GLU A 427 -14.82 -38.00 5.29
C GLU A 427 -15.01 -39.48 4.88
N ASP A 428 -16.25 -39.98 5.04
CA ASP A 428 -16.65 -41.37 4.73
C ASP A 428 -15.94 -42.50 5.51
N GLN A 429 -15.10 -42.18 6.51
CA GLN A 429 -14.46 -43.18 7.38
C GLN A 429 -15.32 -43.62 8.57
N GLY A 430 -16.56 -43.11 8.67
CA GLY A 430 -17.54 -43.50 9.69
C GLY A 430 -17.22 -43.00 11.10
N PHE A 431 -16.49 -41.89 11.22
CA PHE A 431 -16.22 -41.24 12.51
C PHE A 431 -17.49 -40.62 13.09
N THR A 432 -17.55 -40.45 14.42
CA THR A 432 -18.75 -39.95 15.12
C THR A 432 -18.58 -38.55 15.69
N GLN A 433 -17.34 -38.05 15.72
CA GLN A 433 -16.97 -36.75 16.25
C GLN A 433 -16.29 -35.90 15.19
N ARG A 434 -16.52 -34.58 15.27
CA ARG A 434 -16.03 -33.56 14.35
C ARG A 434 -15.34 -32.42 15.10
N LEU A 435 -14.22 -31.97 14.56
CA LEU A 435 -13.47 -30.77 14.96
C LEU A 435 -13.61 -29.70 13.87
N PHE A 436 -13.70 -28.44 14.26
CA PHE A 436 -13.74 -27.31 13.33
C PHE A 436 -12.45 -26.49 13.44
N LEU A 437 -11.82 -26.25 12.29
CA LEU A 437 -10.57 -25.50 12.17
C LEU A 437 -10.75 -24.33 11.20
N LEU A 438 -10.11 -23.21 11.49
CA LEU A 438 -9.99 -22.05 10.61
C LEU A 438 -8.57 -21.98 10.09
N TYR A 439 -8.40 -21.89 8.77
CA TYR A 439 -7.12 -21.74 8.12
C TYR A 439 -7.01 -20.37 7.47
N ASP A 440 -6.05 -19.56 7.90
CA ASP A 440 -5.84 -18.18 7.45
C ASP A 440 -4.77 -18.02 6.36
N GLY A 441 -4.36 -19.14 5.76
CA GLY A 441 -3.30 -19.19 4.76
C GLY A 441 -1.90 -19.44 5.32
N ILE A 442 -1.72 -19.34 6.65
CA ILE A 442 -0.43 -19.54 7.32
C ILE A 442 -0.58 -20.37 8.62
N HIS A 443 -1.75 -20.34 9.27
CA HIS A 443 -1.99 -20.92 10.59
C HIS A 443 -3.37 -21.60 10.72
N TYR A 444 -3.50 -22.57 11.63
CA TYR A 444 -4.75 -23.26 11.96
C TYR A 444 -5.23 -22.92 13.36
N ASP A 445 -6.45 -22.39 13.48
CA ASP A 445 -7.09 -22.11 14.76
C ASP A 445 -8.31 -23.01 15.01
N ALA A 446 -8.52 -23.39 16.26
CA ALA A 446 -9.68 -24.18 16.63
C ALA A 446 -10.91 -23.30 16.86
N ILE A 447 -12.06 -23.74 16.39
CA ILE A 447 -13.34 -23.17 16.82
C ILE A 447 -13.80 -23.94 18.06
N ALA A 448 -14.00 -23.21 19.16
CA ALA A 448 -14.34 -23.80 20.44
C ALA A 448 -15.64 -23.21 21.00
N GLU A 449 -16.48 -24.06 21.60
CA GLU A 449 -17.65 -23.65 22.36
C GLU A 449 -17.25 -23.37 23.81
N THR A 450 -17.39 -22.13 24.27
CA THR A 450 -17.09 -21.71 25.65
C THR A 450 -18.37 -21.62 26.46
N GLY A 451 -18.36 -22.14 27.70
CA GLY A 451 -19.50 -22.02 28.63
C GLY A 451 -19.66 -23.16 29.66
N HIS A 452 -18.80 -24.17 29.66
CA HIS A 452 -18.78 -25.22 30.68
C HIS A 452 -17.79 -24.88 31.82
N ARG A 453 -17.86 -25.57 32.96
CA ARG A 453 -17.10 -25.23 34.20
C ARG A 453 -15.67 -25.80 34.18
N GLY A 454 -14.63 -24.96 34.13
CA GLY A 454 -13.25 -25.29 34.52
C GLY A 454 -12.17 -24.48 33.77
N PRO A 455 -10.90 -24.45 34.20
CA PRO A 455 -9.81 -23.72 33.50
C PRO A 455 -9.40 -24.29 32.13
N ASN A 456 -10.15 -25.24 31.57
CA ASN A 456 -9.88 -25.91 30.29
C ASN A 456 -11.16 -26.59 29.73
N SER A 457 -12.33 -25.99 29.96
CA SER A 457 -13.63 -26.62 29.66
C SER A 457 -14.25 -26.21 28.32
N ASP A 458 -13.44 -25.72 27.38
CA ASP A 458 -13.92 -25.38 26.04
C ASP A 458 -14.18 -26.67 25.26
N LYS A 459 -15.37 -26.82 24.70
CA LYS A 459 -15.70 -27.98 23.87
C LYS A 459 -15.23 -27.70 22.45
N THR A 460 -14.24 -28.45 21.98
CA THR A 460 -13.70 -28.37 20.60
C THR A 460 -14.15 -29.56 19.74
N LEU A 461 -14.63 -30.65 20.36
CA LEU A 461 -15.14 -31.83 19.67
C LEU A 461 -16.66 -31.90 19.74
N PHE A 462 -17.29 -32.08 18.58
CA PHE A 462 -18.74 -32.05 18.40
C PHE A 462 -19.23 -33.38 17.83
N ALA A 463 -20.46 -33.81 18.12
CA ALA A 463 -21.03 -34.95 17.41
C ALA A 463 -21.46 -34.51 16.00
N ILE A 464 -21.23 -35.35 14.99
CA ILE A 464 -21.57 -35.01 13.59
C ILE A 464 -23.06 -34.64 13.41
N ASN A 465 -23.94 -35.22 14.24
CA ASN A 465 -25.39 -35.05 14.15
C ASN A 465 -25.97 -33.87 14.96
N ASP A 466 -25.16 -33.14 15.74
CA ASP A 466 -25.64 -32.07 16.64
C ASP A 466 -26.26 -30.88 15.88
N PHE A 467 -26.07 -30.76 14.56
CA PHE A 467 -26.55 -29.65 13.74
C PHE A 467 -27.66 -30.01 12.71
N VAL A 468 -28.21 -31.24 12.74
CA VAL A 468 -29.15 -31.73 11.70
C VAL A 468 -30.63 -31.79 12.14
N LYS A 469 -30.99 -31.38 13.36
CA LYS A 469 -32.39 -31.43 13.84
C LYS A 469 -33.00 -30.04 14.11
N ALA A 470 -33.37 -29.34 13.04
CA ALA A 470 -34.26 -28.16 13.13
C ALA A 470 -35.18 -28.00 11.90
N SER A 471 -35.40 -29.06 11.11
CA SER A 471 -36.17 -29.00 9.85
C SER A 471 -37.48 -29.82 9.85
N THR A 472 -37.97 -30.28 11.01
CA THR A 472 -39.22 -31.08 11.06
C THR A 472 -40.05 -30.83 12.33
N SER A 473 -40.88 -29.78 12.29
CA SER A 473 -42.17 -29.76 13.02
C SER A 473 -43.07 -28.63 12.50
N HIS A 474 -43.93 -28.99 11.54
CA HIS A 474 -45.11 -28.24 11.10
C HIS A 474 -46.28 -28.61 12.03
N ALA A 475 -46.98 -27.62 12.62
CA ALA A 475 -48.44 -27.61 12.88
C ALA A 475 -48.83 -26.53 13.90
N TYR A 476 -49.43 -25.42 13.45
CA TYR A 476 -50.76 -25.00 13.94
C TYR A 476 -51.38 -23.98 12.96
N ARG A 477 -52.67 -24.16 12.73
CA ARG A 477 -53.52 -23.57 11.68
C ARG A 477 -54.19 -22.26 12.15
N THR A 478 -54.41 -21.38 11.16
CA THR A 478 -55.61 -20.56 10.85
C THR A 478 -56.16 -19.54 11.86
N SER A 479 -56.38 -18.29 11.39
CA SER A 479 -57.73 -17.71 11.19
C SER A 479 -57.70 -16.30 10.55
N GLU A 480 -58.56 -16.13 9.53
CA GLU A 480 -59.25 -14.89 9.05
C GLU A 480 -58.41 -13.80 8.33
N SER A 481 -58.46 -13.68 6.99
CA SER A 481 -59.51 -13.06 6.13
C SER A 481 -59.77 -11.59 6.50
N SER A 482 -59.69 -10.59 5.62
CA SER A 482 -60.32 -10.50 4.31
C SER A 482 -59.98 -9.17 3.62
N LEU A 483 -59.66 -9.19 2.32
CA LEU A 483 -60.22 -8.34 1.24
C LEU A 483 -59.36 -8.45 -0.05
N LEU A 484 -59.88 -9.25 -1.00
CA LEU A 484 -59.49 -9.41 -2.43
C LEU A 484 -60.11 -8.26 -3.28
N PRO A 485 -60.00 -8.16 -4.64
CA PRO A 485 -59.39 -9.02 -5.70
C PRO A 485 -58.46 -8.19 -6.66
N SER A 486 -57.85 -8.63 -7.77
CA SER A 486 -58.23 -9.53 -8.85
C SER A 486 -57.03 -9.95 -9.72
N THR A 487 -56.96 -11.25 -10.01
CA THR A 487 -56.54 -11.91 -11.25
C THR A 487 -56.01 -11.05 -12.41
N ASP A 488 -54.74 -11.26 -12.77
CA ASP A 488 -54.30 -11.71 -14.11
C ASP A 488 -52.76 -11.76 -14.18
N MET A 489 -52.14 -12.90 -13.85
CA MET A 489 -50.78 -13.25 -14.36
C MET A 489 -50.36 -14.70 -14.09
N ALA A 490 -51.29 -15.65 -14.06
CA ALA A 490 -50.98 -17.07 -13.80
C ALA A 490 -50.60 -17.88 -15.06
N THR A 491 -50.11 -17.26 -16.13
CA THR A 491 -49.79 -17.93 -17.40
C THR A 491 -48.38 -17.71 -17.95
N ASN A 492 -47.44 -17.11 -17.21
CA ASN A 492 -46.07 -16.88 -17.69
C ASN A 492 -44.92 -17.47 -16.84
N TYR A 493 -45.19 -18.37 -15.89
CA TYR A 493 -44.13 -18.92 -15.04
C TYR A 493 -43.43 -20.20 -15.55
N ASN A 494 -43.83 -20.73 -16.72
CA ASN A 494 -43.17 -21.88 -17.35
C ASN A 494 -42.27 -21.53 -18.54
N SER A 495 -42.06 -20.23 -18.84
CA SER A 495 -41.11 -19.76 -19.85
C SER A 495 -39.83 -19.13 -19.25
N ILE A 496 -39.71 -19.08 -17.91
CA ILE A 496 -38.57 -18.45 -17.22
C ILE A 496 -37.60 -19.48 -16.60
N SER A 497 -37.96 -20.77 -16.58
CA SER A 497 -37.13 -21.84 -15.99
C SER A 497 -36.11 -22.47 -16.94
N ARG A 498 -35.74 -21.80 -18.04
CA ARG A 498 -34.68 -22.24 -18.97
C ARG A 498 -33.52 -21.26 -19.19
N ASP A 499 -33.45 -20.14 -18.46
CA ASP A 499 -32.41 -19.13 -18.67
C ASP A 499 -31.55 -18.80 -17.44
N LEU A 500 -31.46 -19.71 -16.46
CA LEU A 500 -30.48 -19.62 -15.36
C LEU A 500 -29.33 -20.60 -15.57
N SER A 501 -28.53 -20.29 -16.58
CA SER A 501 -27.09 -20.60 -16.60
C SER A 501 -26.36 -19.26 -16.74
N PRO A 502 -25.13 -19.09 -16.21
CA PRO A 502 -24.51 -17.78 -16.08
C PRO A 502 -24.11 -17.23 -17.45
N ILE A 503 -24.98 -16.42 -18.06
CA ILE A 503 -24.64 -15.62 -19.24
C ILE A 503 -24.25 -14.22 -18.76
N ALA A 504 -23.12 -14.12 -18.05
CA ALA A 504 -22.20 -13.05 -18.44
C ALA A 504 -21.73 -13.44 -19.83
N SER A 505 -22.42 -12.97 -20.86
CA SER A 505 -22.14 -13.33 -22.25
C SER A 505 -20.63 -13.27 -22.48
N SER A 506 -20.03 -14.34 -23.03
CA SER A 506 -18.58 -14.38 -23.28
C SER A 506 -18.09 -13.15 -24.07
N THR A 507 -19.00 -12.51 -24.81
CA THR A 507 -18.87 -11.21 -25.47
C THR A 507 -18.66 -10.02 -24.54
N SER A 508 -19.35 -9.93 -23.40
CA SER A 508 -19.17 -8.88 -22.36
C SER A 508 -17.78 -8.91 -21.75
N PHE A 509 -17.32 -10.09 -21.31
CA PHE A 509 -15.98 -10.30 -20.74
C PHE A 509 -14.87 -10.06 -21.79
N LYS A 510 -15.05 -10.58 -23.01
CA LYS A 510 -14.12 -10.33 -24.14
C LYS A 510 -14.03 -8.85 -24.49
N ARG A 511 -15.15 -8.11 -24.49
CA ARG A 511 -15.18 -6.68 -24.81
C ARG A 511 -14.53 -5.83 -23.71
N ARG A 512 -14.71 -6.18 -22.43
CA ARG A 512 -14.03 -5.51 -21.30
C ARG A 512 -12.53 -5.78 -21.31
N THR A 513 -12.12 -7.03 -21.52
CA THR A 513 -10.71 -7.41 -21.65
C THR A 513 -10.04 -6.71 -22.84
N ALA A 514 -10.74 -6.61 -23.98
CA ALA A 514 -10.24 -5.88 -25.16
C ALA A 514 -10.05 -4.38 -24.88
N ARG A 515 -10.97 -3.74 -24.15
CA ARG A 515 -10.84 -2.34 -23.72
C ARG A 515 -9.65 -2.15 -22.77
N TRP A 516 -9.44 -3.07 -21.85
CA TRP A 516 -8.28 -3.04 -20.95
C TRP A 516 -6.97 -3.13 -21.74
N TYR A 517 -6.85 -4.07 -22.68
CA TYR A 517 -5.67 -4.17 -23.55
C TYR A 517 -5.47 -2.92 -24.40
N PHE A 518 -6.56 -2.34 -24.90
CA PHE A 518 -6.50 -1.11 -25.67
C PHE A 518 -6.00 0.07 -24.81
N GLN A 519 -6.45 0.20 -23.57
CA GLN A 519 -5.95 1.24 -22.67
C GLN A 519 -4.49 1.02 -22.26
N MET A 520 -4.08 -0.23 -22.04
CA MET A 520 -2.66 -0.56 -21.88
C MET A 520 -1.84 -0.18 -23.11
N PHE A 521 -2.38 -0.38 -24.31
CA PHE A 521 -1.78 0.12 -25.54
C PHE A 521 -1.67 1.65 -25.53
N LEU A 522 -2.71 2.38 -25.12
CA LEU A 522 -2.66 3.85 -25.03
C LEU A 522 -1.55 4.35 -24.08
N ILE A 523 -1.40 3.72 -22.91
CA ILE A 523 -0.34 4.07 -21.94
C ILE A 523 1.05 3.80 -22.55
N ASN A 524 1.22 2.67 -23.23
CA ASN A 524 2.47 2.37 -23.91
C ASN A 524 2.71 3.32 -25.11
N PHE A 525 1.66 3.71 -25.82
CA PHE A 525 1.75 4.59 -26.99
C PHE A 525 2.18 6.01 -26.62
N ILE A 526 1.67 6.55 -25.51
CA ILE A 526 2.13 7.86 -25.04
C ILE A 526 3.58 7.83 -24.52
N GLU A 527 4.00 6.75 -23.84
CA GLU A 527 5.41 6.57 -23.45
C GLU A 527 6.31 6.42 -24.69
N PHE A 528 5.85 5.67 -25.70
CA PHE A 528 6.54 5.54 -26.98
C PHE A 528 6.72 6.91 -27.64
N ALA A 529 5.68 7.73 -27.70
CA ALA A 529 5.75 9.08 -28.26
C ALA A 529 6.72 10.00 -27.50
N ALA A 530 6.69 9.93 -26.16
CA ALA A 530 7.62 10.66 -25.31
C ALA A 530 9.08 10.28 -25.58
N GLU A 531 9.40 9.00 -25.70
CA GLU A 531 10.78 8.55 -26.00
C GLU A 531 11.19 8.73 -27.47
N SER A 532 10.23 8.67 -28.39
CA SER A 532 10.44 9.00 -29.81
C SER A 532 10.92 10.44 -29.99
N SER A 533 10.49 11.34 -29.11
CA SER A 533 10.90 12.75 -29.11
C SER A 533 12.41 12.95 -28.95
N ARG A 534 13.08 11.95 -28.39
CA ARG A 534 14.53 11.89 -28.27
C ARG A 534 15.18 11.15 -29.45
N GLY A 535 14.65 9.99 -29.82
CA GLY A 535 15.25 9.13 -30.85
C GLY A 535 15.14 9.70 -32.27
N ILE A 536 13.98 10.23 -32.68
CA ILE A 536 13.76 10.73 -34.07
C ILE A 536 14.72 11.89 -34.41
N VAL A 537 15.01 12.73 -33.43
CA VAL A 537 15.79 13.95 -33.64
C VAL A 537 17.30 13.67 -33.59
N MET A 538 17.72 12.57 -32.96
CA MET A 538 19.13 12.24 -32.72
C MET A 538 20.01 12.28 -33.99
N PRO A 539 19.61 11.76 -35.16
CA PRO A 539 20.47 11.79 -36.34
C PRO A 539 20.66 13.18 -36.96
N THR A 540 19.64 14.04 -36.89
CA THR A 540 19.64 15.36 -37.54
C THR A 540 20.00 16.49 -36.60
N LEU A 541 19.92 16.29 -35.27
CA LEU A 541 20.16 17.33 -34.27
C LEU A 541 21.56 17.93 -34.37
N PHE A 542 22.57 17.10 -34.68
CA PHE A 542 23.94 17.57 -34.89
C PHE A 542 24.03 18.53 -36.07
N LEU A 543 23.47 18.16 -37.23
CA LEU A 543 23.46 19.04 -38.40
C LEU A 543 22.62 20.28 -38.18
N TYR A 544 21.50 20.16 -37.47
CA TYR A 544 20.66 21.32 -37.20
C TYR A 544 21.35 22.30 -36.25
N CYS A 545 22.09 21.80 -35.27
CA CYS A 545 22.95 22.63 -34.43
C CYS A 545 24.02 23.33 -35.29
N GLN A 546 24.70 22.60 -36.17
CA GLN A 546 25.76 23.14 -37.03
C GLN A 546 25.24 24.15 -38.06
N SER A 547 24.06 23.92 -38.66
CA SER A 547 23.45 24.85 -39.63
C SER A 547 23.05 26.18 -39.00
N LEU A 548 22.83 26.20 -37.68
CA LEU A 548 22.60 27.41 -36.88
C LEU A 548 23.89 28.03 -36.31
N GLY A 549 25.07 27.53 -36.71
CA GLY A 549 26.37 28.01 -36.25
C GLY A 549 26.81 27.47 -34.88
N GLY A 550 26.13 26.45 -34.36
CA GLY A 550 26.44 25.81 -33.09
C GLY A 550 27.64 24.84 -33.15
N THR A 551 28.21 24.58 -31.99
CA THR A 551 29.39 23.74 -31.75
C THR A 551 29.02 22.40 -31.11
N LEU A 552 30.01 21.53 -30.87
CA LEU A 552 29.81 20.30 -30.10
C LEU A 552 29.34 20.57 -28.66
N VAL A 553 29.70 21.72 -28.07
CA VAL A 553 29.20 22.18 -26.76
C VAL A 553 27.69 22.35 -26.83
N ASP A 554 27.22 23.02 -27.87
CA ASP A 554 25.81 23.32 -28.07
C ASP A 554 24.99 22.06 -28.33
N MET A 555 25.55 21.09 -29.05
CA MET A 555 24.97 19.75 -29.21
C MET A 555 24.84 19.00 -27.88
N GLY A 556 25.88 19.05 -27.04
CA GLY A 556 25.83 18.52 -25.67
C GLY A 556 24.79 19.23 -24.81
N LEU A 557 24.61 20.54 -24.98
CA LEU A 557 23.61 21.33 -24.26
C LEU A 557 22.19 20.99 -24.73
N LEU A 558 21.97 20.83 -26.04
CA LEU A 558 20.70 20.43 -26.64
C LEU A 558 20.21 19.07 -26.13
N THR A 559 21.10 18.08 -26.06
CA THR A 559 20.82 16.75 -25.51
C THR A 559 20.55 16.81 -24.00
N SER A 560 21.29 17.64 -23.27
CA SER A 560 21.12 17.82 -21.82
C SER A 560 19.81 18.55 -21.45
N MET A 561 19.41 19.56 -22.21
CA MET A 561 18.21 20.37 -21.94
C MET A 561 16.92 19.57 -21.97
N PHE A 562 16.83 18.57 -22.87
CA PHE A 562 15.73 17.61 -22.84
C PHE A 562 15.65 16.86 -21.50
N SER A 563 16.80 16.42 -20.96
CA SER A 563 16.85 15.71 -19.68
C SER A 563 16.53 16.61 -18.49
N VAL A 564 16.91 17.90 -18.53
CA VAL A 564 16.53 18.88 -17.50
C VAL A 564 15.02 19.09 -17.48
N GLY A 565 14.41 19.34 -18.64
CA GLY A 565 12.95 19.49 -18.74
C GLY A 565 12.23 18.27 -18.16
N ARG A 566 12.67 17.07 -18.55
CA ARG A 566 12.11 15.79 -18.09
C ARG A 566 12.27 15.56 -16.59
N LEU A 567 13.41 15.93 -16.02
CA LEU A 567 13.64 15.80 -14.58
C LEU A 567 12.63 16.64 -13.79
N ILE A 568 12.46 17.91 -14.17
CA ILE A 568 11.53 18.82 -13.51
C ILE A 568 10.10 18.31 -13.64
N SER A 569 9.67 17.97 -14.85
CA SER A 569 8.30 17.53 -15.10
C SER A 569 7.99 16.17 -14.48
N SER A 570 8.97 15.28 -14.30
CA SER A 570 8.74 14.00 -13.60
C SER A 570 8.27 14.22 -12.16
N PHE A 571 8.77 15.26 -11.48
CA PHE A 571 8.28 15.66 -10.16
C PHE A 571 6.90 16.32 -10.23
N VAL A 572 6.70 17.26 -11.17
CA VAL A 572 5.44 17.99 -11.33
C VAL A 572 4.30 17.05 -11.69
N PHE A 573 4.46 16.24 -12.73
CA PHE A 573 3.44 15.30 -13.18
C PHE A 573 3.21 14.19 -12.17
N GLY A 574 4.26 13.69 -11.51
CA GLY A 574 4.11 12.75 -10.40
C GLY A 574 3.19 13.30 -9.30
N TRP A 575 3.42 14.55 -8.86
CA TRP A 575 2.57 15.24 -7.89
C TRP A 575 1.13 15.49 -8.40
N MET A 576 0.97 15.73 -9.71
CA MET A 576 -0.34 15.93 -10.33
C MET A 576 -1.16 14.64 -10.39
N CYS A 577 -0.55 13.48 -10.65
CA CYS A 577 -1.26 12.20 -10.73
C CYS A 577 -1.92 11.79 -9.41
N ASP A 578 -1.43 12.28 -8.28
CA ASP A 578 -2.05 12.04 -6.98
C ASP A 578 -3.28 12.92 -6.74
N ARG A 579 -3.47 13.99 -7.53
CA ARG A 579 -4.51 15.02 -7.33
C ARG A 579 -5.49 15.17 -8.48
N TYR A 580 -5.10 14.76 -9.67
CA TYR A 580 -5.84 14.88 -10.92
C TYR A 580 -5.90 13.53 -11.63
N THR A 581 -6.79 13.39 -12.60
CA THR A 581 -6.91 12.13 -13.36
C THR A 581 -5.68 11.91 -14.26
N PHE A 582 -5.32 10.65 -14.48
CA PHE A 582 -4.23 10.27 -15.41
C PHE A 582 -4.42 10.90 -16.79
N ARG A 583 -5.65 10.86 -17.31
CA ARG A 583 -6.04 11.48 -18.58
C ARG A 583 -5.68 12.97 -18.63
N THR A 584 -5.95 13.72 -17.57
CA THR A 584 -5.62 15.15 -17.49
C THR A 584 -4.12 15.39 -17.60
N VAL A 585 -3.33 14.58 -16.90
CA VAL A 585 -1.86 14.69 -16.93
C VAL A 585 -1.30 14.30 -18.30
N TYR A 586 -1.85 13.26 -18.93
CA TYR A 586 -1.47 12.88 -20.29
C TYR A 586 -1.80 13.97 -21.31
N ILE A 587 -3.02 14.52 -21.28
CA ILE A 587 -3.44 15.64 -22.14
C ILE A 587 -2.47 16.82 -21.99
N LEU A 588 -2.19 17.24 -20.75
CA LEU A 588 -1.26 18.35 -20.50
C LEU A 588 0.15 18.05 -21.02
N SER A 589 0.67 16.85 -20.73
CA SER A 589 2.01 16.44 -21.16
C SER A 589 2.14 16.40 -22.70
N SER A 590 1.14 15.87 -23.41
CA SER A 590 1.09 15.85 -24.87
C SER A 590 0.93 17.26 -25.45
N SER A 591 0.13 18.14 -24.84
CA SER A 591 0.01 19.54 -25.26
C SER A 591 1.32 20.31 -25.13
N ILE A 592 2.06 20.10 -24.04
CA ILE A 592 3.40 20.67 -23.86
C ILE A 592 4.38 20.08 -24.89
N GLY A 593 4.31 18.77 -25.16
CA GLY A 593 5.08 18.12 -26.22
C GLY A 593 4.81 18.68 -27.61
N ILE A 594 3.54 18.95 -27.95
CA ILE A 594 3.14 19.63 -29.20
C ILE A 594 3.77 21.02 -29.26
N LEU A 595 3.61 21.82 -28.21
CA LEU A 595 4.17 23.17 -28.15
C LEU A 595 5.69 23.16 -28.38
N GLY A 596 6.41 22.29 -27.68
CA GLY A 596 7.87 22.18 -27.82
C GLY A 596 8.30 21.75 -29.22
N ASN A 597 7.58 20.82 -29.85
CA ASN A 597 7.88 20.37 -31.21
C ASN A 597 7.46 21.37 -32.29
N VAL A 598 6.44 22.19 -32.04
CA VAL A 598 6.11 23.34 -32.89
C VAL A 598 7.21 24.39 -32.80
N ILE A 599 7.69 24.73 -31.60
CA ILE A 599 8.83 25.66 -31.40
C ILE A 599 10.09 25.14 -32.12
N TYR A 600 10.28 23.82 -32.17
CA TYR A 600 11.40 23.22 -32.92
C TYR A 600 11.40 23.63 -34.41
N LEU A 601 10.23 23.70 -35.04
CA LEU A 601 10.09 24.06 -36.46
C LEU A 601 10.49 25.51 -36.74
N PHE A 602 10.45 26.37 -35.72
CA PHE A 602 10.77 27.78 -35.85
C PHE A 602 12.27 28.06 -35.79
N ALA A 603 13.10 27.15 -35.29
CA ALA A 603 14.55 27.31 -35.24
C ALA A 603 15.23 27.24 -36.62
N ASP A 604 14.47 27.40 -37.70
CA ASP A 604 14.90 27.30 -39.09
C ASP A 604 15.47 28.64 -39.61
N SER A 605 16.41 28.57 -40.56
CA SER A 605 17.03 29.77 -41.15
C SER A 605 16.05 30.67 -41.90
N HIS A 606 14.95 30.14 -42.41
CA HIS A 606 13.92 30.92 -43.11
C HIS A 606 12.94 31.62 -42.17
N VAL A 607 12.96 31.30 -40.87
CA VAL A 607 12.03 31.86 -39.88
C VAL A 607 12.77 32.56 -38.74
N LEU A 608 13.40 31.81 -37.84
CA LEU A 608 14.20 32.33 -36.72
C LEU A 608 15.51 31.52 -36.67
N SER A 609 16.58 32.06 -37.26
CA SER A 609 17.92 31.46 -37.22
C SER A 609 18.55 31.63 -35.84
N SER A 610 18.14 30.79 -34.87
CA SER A 610 18.59 30.90 -33.48
C SER A 610 18.70 29.55 -32.78
N LEU A 611 19.90 29.25 -32.28
CA LEU A 611 20.20 28.10 -31.44
C LEU A 611 19.41 28.13 -30.11
N GLU A 612 19.11 29.32 -29.58
CA GLU A 612 18.34 29.48 -28.35
C GLU A 612 16.90 28.95 -28.51
N VAL A 613 16.29 29.16 -29.67
CA VAL A 613 14.95 28.64 -29.98
C VAL A 613 14.98 27.10 -29.96
N LEU A 614 16.03 26.50 -30.52
CA LEU A 614 16.22 25.06 -30.52
C LEU A 614 16.42 24.52 -29.08
N LEU A 615 17.20 25.21 -28.25
CA LEU A 615 17.39 24.88 -26.83
C LEU A 615 16.08 24.93 -26.03
N VAL A 616 15.32 26.01 -26.19
CA VAL A 616 14.00 26.17 -25.56
C VAL A 616 13.05 25.07 -26.02
N SER A 617 13.03 24.74 -27.31
CA SER A 617 12.27 23.59 -27.82
C SER A 617 12.66 22.30 -27.10
N ARG A 618 13.96 21.97 -27.02
CA ARG A 618 14.43 20.73 -26.37
C ARG A 618 14.02 20.65 -24.91
N PHE A 619 14.12 21.76 -24.17
CA PHE A 619 13.63 21.83 -22.79
C PHE A 619 12.13 21.54 -22.70
N ILE A 620 11.30 22.21 -23.50
CA ILE A 620 9.83 22.06 -23.46
C ILE A 620 9.41 20.65 -23.87
N VAL A 621 10.01 20.09 -24.92
CA VAL A 621 9.75 18.71 -25.34
C VAL A 621 10.16 17.72 -24.24
N GLY A 622 11.31 17.94 -23.61
CA GLY A 622 11.74 17.18 -22.43
C GLY A 622 10.74 17.26 -21.28
N PHE A 623 10.21 18.46 -21.02
CA PHE A 623 9.17 18.68 -20.02
C PHE A 623 7.92 17.87 -20.34
N GLY A 624 7.42 17.91 -21.58
CA GLY A 624 6.29 17.08 -22.04
C GLY A 624 6.54 15.57 -21.88
N ALA A 625 7.78 15.12 -22.10
CA ALA A 625 8.18 13.71 -21.94
C ALA A 625 8.36 13.24 -20.48
N GLY A 626 8.07 14.09 -19.48
CA GLY A 626 8.14 13.75 -18.06
C GLY A 626 7.06 12.81 -17.53
N ASN A 627 6.15 12.36 -18.38
CA ASN A 627 5.01 11.53 -17.98
C ASN A 627 5.38 10.05 -17.73
N ARG A 628 6.65 9.65 -17.84
CA ARG A 628 7.07 8.27 -17.55
C ARG A 628 6.67 7.77 -16.17
N SER A 629 6.82 8.60 -15.14
CA SER A 629 6.40 8.23 -13.77
C SER A 629 4.89 7.98 -13.72
N VAL A 630 4.13 8.77 -14.47
CA VAL A 630 2.69 8.66 -14.65
C VAL A 630 2.31 7.35 -15.33
N CYS A 631 2.96 7.01 -16.46
CA CYS A 631 2.75 5.75 -17.18
C CYS A 631 2.97 4.54 -16.26
N ARG A 632 4.04 4.56 -15.45
CA ARG A 632 4.32 3.48 -14.48
C ARG A 632 3.24 3.38 -13.41
N ALA A 633 2.78 4.51 -12.88
CA ALA A 633 1.71 4.55 -11.89
C ALA A 633 0.37 4.05 -12.46
N ASP A 634 0.05 4.39 -13.71
CA ASP A 634 -1.18 3.96 -14.37
C ASP A 634 -1.15 2.45 -14.70
N VAL A 635 -0.02 1.93 -15.20
CA VAL A 635 0.16 0.47 -15.36
C VAL A 635 -0.01 -0.24 -14.02
N ALA A 636 0.56 0.29 -12.93
CA ALA A 636 0.43 -0.29 -11.61
C ALA A 636 -1.02 -0.28 -11.09
N ARG A 637 -1.81 0.74 -11.45
CA ARG A 637 -3.26 0.83 -11.16
C ARG A 637 -4.09 -0.16 -11.96
N MET A 638 -3.70 -0.42 -13.21
CA MET A 638 -4.41 -1.31 -14.12
C MET A 638 -4.10 -2.80 -13.92
N THR A 639 -3.09 -3.13 -13.11
CA THR A 639 -2.60 -4.51 -12.95
C THR A 639 -2.66 -4.98 -11.50
N SER A 640 -2.99 -6.26 -11.31
CA SER A 640 -2.84 -6.94 -10.02
C SER A 640 -1.37 -7.12 -9.65
N VAL A 641 -1.09 -7.35 -8.36
CA VAL A 641 0.28 -7.47 -7.82
C VAL A 641 1.06 -8.57 -8.55
N ASP A 642 0.42 -9.70 -8.87
CA ASP A 642 1.07 -10.87 -9.49
C ASP A 642 1.48 -10.65 -10.95
N GLN A 643 0.76 -9.79 -11.67
CA GLN A 643 1.03 -9.53 -13.09
C GLN A 643 1.77 -8.20 -13.33
N ARG A 644 1.84 -7.32 -12.34
CA ARG A 644 2.42 -5.96 -12.47
C ARG A 644 3.81 -5.97 -13.07
N LEU A 645 4.67 -6.92 -12.66
CA LEU A 645 6.04 -7.03 -13.16
C LEU A 645 6.07 -7.23 -14.68
N LYS A 646 5.21 -8.10 -15.22
CA LYS A 646 5.13 -8.38 -16.67
C LYS A 646 4.85 -7.11 -17.46
N TYR A 647 3.85 -6.34 -17.04
CA TYR A 647 3.42 -5.15 -17.78
C TYR A 647 4.35 -3.94 -17.58
N ILE A 648 5.00 -3.80 -16.43
CA ILE A 648 6.09 -2.82 -16.24
C ILE A 648 7.28 -3.15 -17.14
N THR A 649 7.61 -4.43 -17.32
CA THR A 649 8.67 -4.84 -18.26
C THR A 649 8.31 -4.51 -19.70
N ILE A 650 7.07 -4.76 -20.13
CA ILE A 650 6.58 -4.37 -21.46
C ILE A 650 6.73 -2.85 -21.66
N LEU A 651 6.33 -2.04 -20.68
CA LEU A 651 6.52 -0.59 -20.73
C LEU A 651 8.01 -0.20 -20.91
N CYS A 652 8.92 -0.87 -20.21
CA CYS A 652 10.36 -0.65 -20.37
C CYS A 652 10.89 -1.07 -21.76
N MET A 653 10.32 -2.11 -22.37
CA MET A 653 10.64 -2.48 -23.75
C MET A 653 10.15 -1.42 -24.75
N VAL A 654 8.96 -0.87 -24.54
CA VAL A 654 8.41 0.20 -25.38
C VAL A 654 9.24 1.48 -25.27
N VAL A 655 9.76 1.81 -24.08
CA VAL A 655 10.75 2.87 -23.90
C VAL A 655 11.97 2.65 -24.79
N PHE A 656 12.53 1.43 -24.79
CA PHE A 656 13.67 1.10 -25.64
C PHE A 656 13.32 1.23 -27.12
N LEU A 657 12.17 0.70 -27.53
CA LEU A 657 11.66 0.81 -28.89
C LEU A 657 11.57 2.28 -29.35
N GLY A 658 10.99 3.12 -28.49
CA GLY A 658 10.78 4.55 -28.74
C GLY A 658 12.08 5.32 -28.95
N TYR A 659 13.17 5.00 -28.24
CA TYR A 659 14.42 5.73 -28.45
C TYR A 659 15.40 5.07 -29.42
N ALA A 660 15.45 3.73 -29.49
CA ALA A 660 16.51 3.01 -30.19
C ALA A 660 16.19 2.79 -31.68
N LEU A 661 14.91 2.66 -32.05
CA LEU A 661 14.50 2.42 -33.44
C LEU A 661 14.03 3.66 -34.17
N THR A 662 13.55 4.67 -33.44
CA THR A 662 13.05 5.89 -34.08
C THR A 662 14.11 6.78 -34.75
N PRO A 663 15.43 6.68 -34.46
CA PRO A 663 16.47 7.28 -35.30
C PRO A 663 16.36 6.86 -36.78
N GLY A 664 15.90 5.63 -37.06
CA GLY A 664 15.68 5.15 -38.43
C GLY A 664 14.52 5.85 -39.16
N MET A 665 13.56 6.44 -38.43
CA MET A 665 12.54 7.27 -39.06
C MET A 665 13.14 8.55 -39.63
N GLY A 666 14.23 9.08 -39.04
CA GLY A 666 14.97 10.21 -39.61
C GLY A 666 15.48 9.95 -41.03
N ALA A 667 15.83 8.70 -41.35
CA ALA A 667 16.24 8.31 -42.71
C ALA A 667 15.07 8.32 -43.72
N VAL A 668 13.83 8.09 -43.27
CA VAL A 668 12.61 8.17 -44.10
C VAL A 668 12.21 9.62 -44.37
N LEU A 669 12.61 10.55 -43.50
CA LEU A 669 12.35 11.98 -43.63
C LEU A 669 13.34 12.71 -44.56
N VAL A 670 14.29 11.97 -45.16
CA VAL A 670 15.29 12.51 -46.08
C VAL A 670 14.64 12.85 -47.41
N GLY A 671 14.92 14.04 -47.93
CA GLY A 671 14.36 14.53 -49.19
C GLY A 671 12.94 15.10 -49.06
N VAL A 672 12.42 15.23 -47.84
CA VAL A 672 11.28 16.09 -47.56
C VAL A 672 11.76 17.53 -47.79
N ASP A 673 11.20 18.19 -48.79
CA ASP A 673 11.35 19.62 -49.04
C ASP A 673 10.01 20.17 -49.52
N THR A 674 9.16 20.55 -48.55
CA THR A 674 7.77 20.94 -48.82
C THR A 674 7.36 22.07 -47.89
N SER A 675 6.42 22.92 -48.32
CA SER A 675 5.84 23.95 -47.46
C SER A 675 4.46 23.54 -47.00
N VAL A 676 4.28 23.43 -45.68
CA VAL A 676 2.99 23.07 -45.05
C VAL A 676 2.56 24.20 -44.13
N MET A 677 1.38 24.79 -44.37
CA MET A 677 0.83 25.89 -43.56
C MET A 677 1.78 27.09 -43.39
N GLY A 678 2.59 27.39 -44.42
CA GLY A 678 3.56 28.50 -44.39
C GLY A 678 4.89 28.21 -43.67
N LEU A 679 5.07 27.00 -43.15
CA LEU A 679 6.35 26.53 -42.59
C LEU A 679 7.11 25.70 -43.63
N HIS A 680 8.40 25.99 -43.77
CA HIS A 680 9.31 25.24 -44.64
C HIS A 680 9.73 23.94 -43.93
N LEU A 681 9.21 22.81 -44.42
CA LEU A 681 9.57 21.48 -43.94
C LEU A 681 10.69 20.92 -44.81
N HIS A 682 11.88 20.86 -44.22
CA HIS A 682 13.05 20.22 -44.79
C HIS A 682 13.59 19.13 -43.85
N GLU A 683 14.63 18.42 -44.25
CA GLU A 683 15.20 17.29 -43.51
C GLU A 683 15.54 17.56 -42.03
N LEU A 684 15.90 18.81 -41.66
CA LEU A 684 16.24 19.17 -40.27
C LEU A 684 15.00 19.51 -39.41
N THR A 685 13.93 20.05 -40.01
CA THR A 685 12.69 20.43 -39.33
C THR A 685 11.63 19.31 -39.35
N ALA A 686 11.68 18.42 -40.33
CA ALA A 686 10.74 17.29 -40.47
C ALA A 686 10.59 16.42 -39.19
N PRO A 687 11.65 16.10 -38.43
CA PRO A 687 11.53 15.46 -37.12
C PRO A 687 10.55 16.13 -36.16
N GLY A 688 10.60 17.46 -36.03
CA GLY A 688 9.69 18.22 -35.17
C GLY A 688 8.24 18.13 -35.64
N PHE A 689 8.02 18.09 -36.95
CA PHE A 689 6.69 17.96 -37.54
C PHE A 689 6.12 16.56 -37.29
N THR A 690 6.91 15.50 -37.51
CA THR A 690 6.53 14.13 -37.22
C THR A 690 6.19 13.94 -35.74
N LEU A 691 6.98 14.52 -34.84
CA LEU A 691 6.71 14.47 -33.40
C LEU A 691 5.49 15.29 -33.00
N THR A 692 5.19 16.38 -33.70
CA THR A 692 3.95 17.15 -33.52
C THR A 692 2.74 16.30 -33.87
N ILE A 693 2.76 15.59 -35.01
CA ILE A 693 1.70 14.64 -35.41
C ILE A 693 1.56 13.53 -34.37
N LEU A 694 2.68 12.93 -33.95
CA LEU A 694 2.66 11.83 -32.98
C LEU A 694 2.05 12.28 -31.64
N ASN A 695 2.42 13.47 -31.14
CA ASN A 695 1.82 14.01 -29.92
C ASN A 695 0.34 14.42 -30.12
N LEU A 696 -0.05 14.94 -31.28
CA LEU A 696 -1.46 15.19 -31.61
C LEU A 696 -2.28 13.90 -31.62
N MET A 697 -1.75 12.80 -32.14
CA MET A 697 -2.39 11.49 -32.07
C MET A 697 -2.54 11.02 -30.62
N THR A 698 -1.50 11.16 -29.78
CA THR A 698 -1.63 10.81 -28.35
C THR A 698 -2.70 11.67 -27.67
N LEU A 699 -2.72 12.97 -27.92
CA LEU A 699 -3.71 13.90 -27.38
C LEU A 699 -5.13 13.48 -27.79
N LEU A 700 -5.33 13.20 -29.07
CA LEU A 700 -6.62 12.78 -29.62
C LEU A 700 -7.09 11.45 -29.02
N PHE A 701 -6.21 10.44 -28.93
CA PHE A 701 -6.56 9.16 -28.32
C PHE A 701 -6.87 9.28 -26.82
N MET A 702 -6.14 10.13 -26.09
CA MET A 702 -6.42 10.39 -24.68
C MET A 702 -7.75 11.12 -24.48
N ILE A 703 -8.16 11.97 -25.43
CA ILE A 703 -9.46 12.64 -25.39
C ILE A 703 -10.59 11.68 -25.80
N LEU A 704 -10.44 10.92 -26.88
CA LEU A 704 -11.56 10.16 -27.45
C LEU A 704 -11.72 8.75 -26.87
N SER A 705 -10.65 8.15 -26.34
CA SER A 705 -10.61 6.71 -26.12
C SER A 705 -10.08 6.26 -24.76
N TYR A 706 -9.46 7.15 -23.98
CA TYR A 706 -8.99 6.80 -22.63
C TYR A 706 -10.18 6.72 -21.65
N ASP A 707 -10.30 5.57 -20.98
CA ASP A 707 -11.39 5.26 -20.08
C ASP A 707 -10.94 5.32 -18.61
N GLU A 708 -11.42 6.31 -17.86
CA GLU A 708 -11.02 6.49 -16.46
C GLU A 708 -11.55 5.38 -15.53
N SER A 709 -12.61 4.67 -15.94
CA SER A 709 -13.24 3.62 -15.14
C SER A 709 -12.44 2.30 -15.09
N MET A 710 -11.47 2.10 -16.00
CA MET A 710 -10.67 0.87 -16.04
C MET A 710 -9.68 0.81 -14.87
N ASN A 711 -9.64 -0.33 -14.19
CA ASN A 711 -8.80 -0.61 -13.04
C ASN A 711 -8.26 -2.06 -13.10
N SER A 712 -7.62 -2.54 -12.03
CA SER A 712 -7.08 -3.90 -11.91
C SER A 712 -8.12 -5.02 -12.01
N ASP A 713 -9.39 -4.77 -11.64
CA ASP A 713 -10.46 -5.77 -11.64
C ASP A 713 -10.83 -6.20 -13.06
N HIS A 714 -10.48 -5.38 -14.05
CA HIS A 714 -10.70 -5.62 -15.47
C HIS A 714 -9.49 -6.30 -16.15
N ALA A 715 -8.41 -6.56 -15.40
CA ALA A 715 -7.22 -7.20 -15.93
C ALA A 715 -7.50 -8.65 -16.36
N PRO A 716 -6.84 -9.15 -17.42
CA PRO A 716 -6.96 -10.54 -17.83
C PRO A 716 -6.52 -11.48 -16.71
N VAL A 717 -7.31 -12.52 -16.43
CA VAL A 717 -7.03 -13.50 -15.38
C VAL A 717 -5.64 -14.12 -15.59
N SER A 718 -4.86 -14.18 -14.51
CA SER A 718 -3.53 -14.82 -14.51
C SER A 718 -3.69 -16.25 -14.97
N THR A 719 -3.06 -16.61 -16.09
CA THR A 719 -2.90 -18.04 -16.40
C THR A 719 -2.10 -18.61 -15.22
N PRO A 720 -2.59 -19.64 -14.51
CA PRO A 720 -1.77 -20.30 -13.51
C PRO A 720 -0.48 -20.69 -14.21
N VAL A 721 0.65 -20.32 -13.60
CA VAL A 721 1.96 -20.72 -14.10
C VAL A 721 1.96 -22.24 -14.06
N LEU A 722 1.69 -22.86 -15.21
CA LEU A 722 2.14 -24.20 -15.50
C LEU A 722 3.66 -24.13 -15.41
N THR A 723 4.18 -24.35 -14.20
CA THR A 723 5.57 -24.73 -14.01
C THR A 723 5.84 -25.84 -15.02
N GLY A 724 6.89 -25.63 -15.81
CA GLY A 724 7.07 -26.29 -17.09
C GLY A 724 6.99 -27.81 -17.01
N LYS A 725 6.64 -28.42 -18.16
CA LYS A 725 6.81 -29.85 -18.50
C LYS A 725 7.38 -30.66 -17.35
N ALA A 726 6.53 -31.45 -16.70
CA ALA A 726 6.91 -32.47 -15.73
C ALA A 726 8.27 -33.07 -16.10
N SER A 727 9.33 -32.69 -15.38
CA SER A 727 10.57 -33.42 -15.42
C SER A 727 10.24 -34.82 -14.92
N LYS A 728 10.70 -35.84 -15.64
CA LYS A 728 10.49 -37.25 -15.31
C LYS A 728 11.16 -37.72 -14.01
N ASP A 729 11.70 -36.79 -13.21
CA ASP A 729 12.24 -37.04 -11.88
C ASP A 729 11.53 -36.12 -10.86
N PRO A 730 10.57 -36.65 -10.07
CA PRO A 730 9.85 -35.90 -9.05
C PRO A 730 10.60 -35.83 -7.71
N GLY A 731 11.93 -35.88 -7.70
CA GLY A 731 12.72 -36.12 -6.48
C GLY A 731 13.59 -34.95 -5.95
N LEU A 732 13.54 -33.74 -6.53
CA LEU A 732 14.48 -32.68 -6.09
C LEU A 732 13.93 -31.26 -6.20
N ALA A 733 12.82 -30.98 -5.52
CA ALA A 733 12.39 -29.61 -5.27
C ALA A 733 11.76 -29.47 -3.87
N SER A 734 12.62 -29.42 -2.84
CA SER A 734 12.24 -29.00 -1.50
C SER A 734 11.91 -27.48 -1.49
N PRO A 735 10.93 -27.01 -0.69
CA PRO A 735 10.67 -25.60 -0.51
C PRO A 735 11.81 -24.96 0.32
N LEU A 736 12.71 -24.25 -0.35
CA LEU A 736 13.73 -23.44 0.31
C LEU A 736 13.06 -22.35 1.15
N SER A 737 13.29 -22.38 2.47
CA SER A 737 13.02 -21.24 3.36
C SER A 737 13.67 -19.98 2.77
N SER A 738 12.86 -19.00 2.38
CA SER A 738 13.35 -17.79 1.73
C SER A 738 14.20 -16.99 2.69
N TYR A 739 15.52 -17.07 2.54
CA TYR A 739 16.47 -16.16 3.16
C TYR A 739 16.09 -14.71 2.79
N GLU A 740 15.71 -13.92 3.80
CA GLU A 740 15.43 -12.50 3.63
C GLU A 740 16.72 -11.69 3.84
N LEU A 741 17.01 -10.76 2.91
CA LEU A 741 18.20 -9.92 3.04
C LEU A 741 18.07 -8.95 4.23
N PRO A 742 19.11 -8.85 5.07
CA PRO A 742 19.23 -7.84 6.11
C PRO A 742 19.07 -6.41 5.57
N THR A 743 18.38 -5.55 6.32
CA THR A 743 18.03 -4.18 5.89
C THR A 743 19.24 -3.31 5.52
N ASN A 744 20.38 -3.47 6.20
CA ASN A 744 21.64 -2.81 5.85
C ASN A 744 22.16 -3.23 4.46
N LEU A 745 22.14 -4.53 4.15
CA LEU A 745 22.54 -5.04 2.85
C LEU A 745 21.61 -4.59 1.74
N VAL A 746 20.30 -4.46 2.02
CA VAL A 746 19.33 -3.90 1.08
C VAL A 746 19.68 -2.46 0.72
N TYR A 747 19.97 -1.59 1.69
CA TYR A 747 20.32 -0.19 1.41
C TYR A 747 21.70 -0.03 0.73
N ILE A 748 22.67 -0.89 1.06
CA ILE A 748 23.93 -0.96 0.31
C ILE A 748 23.65 -1.34 -1.14
N GLY A 749 22.80 -2.35 -1.37
CA GLY A 749 22.34 -2.75 -2.70
C GLY A 749 21.67 -1.60 -3.45
N VAL A 750 20.76 -0.88 -2.80
CA VAL A 750 20.11 0.32 -3.38
C VAL A 750 21.16 1.32 -3.89
N GLY A 751 22.19 1.61 -3.10
CA GLY A 751 23.28 2.50 -3.50
C GLY A 751 24.05 1.97 -4.72
N VAL A 752 24.42 0.69 -4.72
CA VAL A 752 25.14 0.05 -5.84
C VAL A 752 24.32 0.15 -7.13
N PHE A 753 23.04 -0.18 -7.08
CA PHE A 753 22.18 -0.15 -8.26
C PHE A 753 21.88 1.26 -8.78
N ILE A 754 21.85 2.28 -7.91
CA ILE A 754 21.81 3.68 -8.33
C ILE A 754 23.06 4.04 -9.15
N VAL A 755 24.25 3.62 -8.69
CA VAL A 755 25.51 3.84 -9.42
C VAL A 755 25.53 3.07 -10.74
N LEU A 756 25.11 1.81 -10.77
CA LEU A 756 25.01 1.02 -12.01
C LEU A 756 24.06 1.67 -13.02
N ASN A 757 22.94 2.22 -12.55
CA ASN A 757 22.01 2.94 -13.42
C ASN A 757 22.60 4.25 -13.96
N ILE A 758 23.37 4.99 -13.16
CA ILE A 758 24.14 6.17 -13.61
C ILE A 758 25.16 5.76 -14.69
N ILE A 759 25.89 4.66 -14.49
CA ILE A 759 26.88 4.16 -15.46
C ILE A 759 26.20 3.78 -16.77
N GLY A 760 25.22 2.88 -16.73
CA GLY A 760 24.55 2.40 -17.94
C GLY A 760 23.86 3.51 -18.73
N ARG A 761 23.16 4.43 -18.03
CA ARG A 761 22.49 5.57 -18.68
C ARG A 761 23.46 6.66 -19.12
N GLY A 762 24.57 6.80 -18.40
CA GLY A 762 25.61 7.77 -18.69
C GLY A 762 26.45 7.43 -19.91
N VAL A 763 26.95 6.19 -20.00
CA VAL A 763 27.69 5.70 -21.17
C VAL A 763 26.83 5.82 -22.41
N LEU A 764 25.57 5.38 -22.36
CA LEU A 764 24.62 5.54 -23.47
C LEU A 764 24.47 7.02 -23.87
N SER A 765 24.38 7.93 -22.89
CA SER A 765 24.25 9.38 -23.14
C SER A 765 25.47 10.00 -23.82
N ILE A 766 26.67 9.49 -23.59
CA ILE A 766 27.89 9.95 -24.28
C ILE A 766 27.80 9.56 -25.77
N PHE A 767 27.46 8.30 -26.05
CA PHE A 767 27.28 7.79 -27.41
C PHE A 767 26.14 8.50 -28.14
N GLU A 768 25.10 8.93 -27.43
CA GLU A 768 24.04 9.77 -28.01
C GLU A 768 24.57 11.07 -28.62
N THR A 769 25.58 11.70 -28.01
CA THR A 769 26.20 12.93 -28.52
C THR A 769 27.22 12.64 -29.62
N ILE A 770 28.04 11.60 -29.46
CA ILE A 770 29.19 11.38 -30.35
C ILE A 770 28.91 10.45 -31.53
N ASN A 771 27.84 9.65 -31.55
CA ASN A 771 27.66 8.62 -32.58
C ASN A 771 27.64 9.18 -34.02
N VAL A 772 26.94 10.29 -34.27
CA VAL A 772 26.94 10.91 -35.62
C VAL A 772 28.29 11.54 -35.92
N PRO A 773 28.85 12.43 -35.07
CA PRO A 773 30.19 12.97 -35.30
C PRO A 773 31.28 11.92 -35.50
N LEU A 774 31.28 10.85 -34.70
CA LEU A 774 32.22 9.74 -34.79
C LEU A 774 32.08 8.98 -36.11
N TYR A 775 30.85 8.74 -36.56
CA TYR A 775 30.60 8.11 -37.86
C TYR A 775 31.16 8.97 -39.01
N LEU A 776 30.96 10.28 -38.96
CA LEU A 776 31.47 11.21 -39.97
C LEU A 776 33.00 11.28 -39.97
N ASP A 777 33.62 11.31 -38.79
CA ASP A 777 35.07 11.32 -38.62
C ASP A 777 35.73 10.05 -39.17
N VAL A 778 35.16 8.87 -38.88
CA VAL A 778 35.68 7.57 -39.34
C VAL A 778 35.44 7.31 -40.83
N THR A 779 34.30 7.75 -41.38
CA THR A 779 33.95 7.51 -42.79
C THR A 779 34.47 8.59 -43.75
N GLY A 780 34.80 9.78 -43.23
CA GLY A 780 35.20 10.94 -44.03
C GLY A 780 34.07 11.55 -44.86
N TYR A 781 32.81 11.21 -44.58
CA TYR A 781 31.68 11.75 -45.33
C TYR A 781 31.37 13.20 -44.92
N SER A 782 31.20 14.08 -45.91
CA SER A 782 30.91 15.52 -45.71
C SER A 782 29.57 16.00 -46.28
N ASN A 783 28.79 15.11 -46.91
CA ASN A 783 27.60 15.48 -47.69
C ASN A 783 26.31 15.12 -46.94
N ALA A 784 25.13 15.61 -47.38
CA ALA A 784 23.83 15.27 -46.78
C ALA A 784 23.57 13.74 -46.70
N ASN A 785 24.07 12.97 -47.67
CA ASN A 785 24.02 11.50 -47.67
C ASN A 785 24.80 10.84 -46.51
N ALA A 786 25.66 11.58 -45.81
CA ALA A 786 26.42 11.09 -44.67
C ALA A 786 25.52 10.84 -43.46
N VAL A 787 24.53 11.72 -43.26
CA VAL A 787 23.64 11.64 -42.11
C VAL A 787 22.58 10.58 -42.27
N THR A 788 22.12 10.35 -43.49
CA THR A 788 21.26 9.20 -43.78
C THR A 788 21.97 7.88 -43.51
N SER A 789 23.25 7.81 -43.84
CA SER A 789 24.09 6.63 -43.62
C SER A 789 24.37 6.44 -42.12
N ALA A 790 24.67 7.51 -41.38
CA ALA A 790 24.83 7.47 -39.93
C ALA A 790 23.53 7.10 -39.19
N ALA A 791 22.39 7.66 -39.62
CA ALA A 791 21.06 7.34 -39.09
C ALA A 791 20.71 5.86 -39.31
N SER A 792 20.95 5.37 -40.53
CA SER A 792 20.71 3.96 -40.88
C SER A 792 21.62 3.03 -40.09
N PHE A 793 22.89 3.41 -39.88
CA PHE A 793 23.81 2.66 -39.03
C PHE A 793 23.29 2.56 -37.59
N GLN A 794 22.86 3.68 -36.99
CA GLN A 794 22.29 3.70 -35.64
C GLN A 794 21.01 2.87 -35.54
N PHE A 795 20.13 2.97 -36.54
CA PHE A 795 18.91 2.17 -36.60
C PHE A 795 19.22 0.67 -36.59
N ASN A 796 20.17 0.23 -37.41
CA ASN A 796 20.58 -1.17 -37.46
C ASN A 796 21.19 -1.64 -36.13
N MET A 797 22.02 -0.81 -35.48
CA MET A 797 22.54 -1.10 -34.15
C MET A 797 21.43 -1.15 -33.09
N GLY A 798 20.42 -0.29 -33.17
CA GLY A 798 19.24 -0.33 -32.32
C GLY A 798 18.40 -1.60 -32.51
N LEU A 799 18.21 -2.03 -33.77
CA LEU A 799 17.49 -3.26 -34.12
C LEU A 799 18.18 -4.50 -33.56
N LEU A 800 19.50 -4.58 -33.68
CA LEU A 800 20.30 -5.63 -33.02
C LEU A 800 20.14 -5.58 -31.50
N GLY A 801 19.99 -4.39 -30.91
CA GLY A 801 19.74 -4.24 -29.49
C GLY A 801 18.42 -4.81 -29.00
N LEU A 802 17.41 -4.91 -29.86
CA LEU A 802 16.14 -5.56 -29.54
C LEU A 802 16.31 -7.07 -29.28
N LEU A 803 17.29 -7.71 -29.95
CA LEU A 803 17.63 -9.12 -29.70
C LEU A 803 18.12 -9.33 -28.26
N SER A 804 18.85 -8.37 -27.70
CA SER A 804 19.27 -8.40 -26.30
C SER A 804 18.07 -8.39 -25.35
N TYR A 805 17.04 -7.59 -25.62
CA TYR A 805 15.80 -7.61 -24.82
C TYR A 805 15.03 -8.93 -24.94
N LEU A 806 14.91 -9.46 -26.17
CA LEU A 806 14.27 -10.76 -26.39
C LEU A 806 15.03 -11.89 -25.67
N SER A 807 16.36 -11.80 -25.61
CA SER A 807 17.18 -12.77 -24.89
C SER A 807 16.94 -12.75 -23.38
N ILE A 808 16.69 -11.57 -22.78
CA ILE A 808 16.33 -11.46 -21.37
C ILE A 808 15.04 -12.26 -21.10
N GLU A 809 13.99 -12.06 -21.91
CA GLU A 809 12.70 -12.75 -21.68
C GLU A 809 12.82 -14.26 -21.95
N MET A 810 13.56 -14.66 -22.99
CA MET A 810 13.76 -16.07 -23.34
C MET A 810 14.55 -16.85 -22.27
N PHE A 811 15.50 -16.21 -21.60
CA PHE A 811 16.38 -16.87 -20.62
C PHE A 811 16.21 -16.37 -19.18
N ARG A 812 15.14 -15.63 -18.86
CA ARG A 812 14.86 -15.08 -17.52
C ARG A 812 14.84 -16.12 -16.39
N HIS A 813 14.61 -17.39 -16.72
CA HIS A 813 14.58 -18.49 -15.76
C HIS A 813 15.91 -19.24 -15.62
N LYS A 814 16.87 -19.02 -16.54
CA LYS A 814 18.15 -19.74 -16.57
C LYS A 814 19.34 -18.90 -16.08
N ILE A 815 19.25 -17.58 -16.20
CA ILE A 815 20.34 -16.65 -15.89
C ILE A 815 19.87 -15.70 -14.78
N THR A 816 20.69 -15.55 -13.74
CA THR A 816 20.40 -14.62 -12.63
C THR A 816 20.52 -13.17 -13.08
N ASP A 817 19.85 -12.25 -12.37
CA ASP A 817 19.93 -10.83 -12.72
C ASP A 817 21.36 -10.28 -12.58
N THR A 818 22.14 -10.75 -11.59
CA THR A 818 23.55 -10.38 -11.41
C THR A 818 24.41 -10.81 -12.60
N ALA A 819 24.22 -12.03 -13.10
CA ALA A 819 24.93 -12.52 -14.27
C ALA A 819 24.61 -11.71 -15.53
N TRP A 820 23.34 -11.37 -15.74
CA TRP A 820 22.93 -10.49 -16.83
C TRP A 820 23.56 -9.11 -16.77
N LEU A 821 23.65 -8.52 -15.59
CA LEU A 821 24.32 -7.23 -15.38
C LEU A 821 25.81 -7.32 -15.64
N LEU A 822 26.48 -8.40 -15.23
CA LEU A 822 27.89 -8.65 -15.54
C LEU A 822 28.12 -8.81 -17.04
N ILE A 823 27.25 -9.51 -17.77
CA ILE A 823 27.31 -9.62 -19.23
C ILE A 823 27.19 -8.22 -19.85
N GLY A 824 26.22 -7.42 -19.41
CA GLY A 824 26.02 -6.06 -19.90
C GLY A 824 27.23 -5.15 -19.65
N LEU A 825 27.74 -5.12 -18.41
CA LEU A 825 28.91 -4.33 -18.03
C LEU A 825 30.19 -4.78 -18.74
N SER A 826 30.39 -6.10 -18.87
CA SER A 826 31.52 -6.65 -19.60
C SER A 826 31.46 -6.26 -21.09
N SER A 827 30.27 -6.27 -21.67
CA SER A 827 30.06 -5.79 -23.04
C SER A 827 30.38 -4.30 -23.18
N LEU A 828 30.00 -3.46 -22.22
CA LEU A 828 30.41 -2.05 -22.22
C LEU A 828 31.92 -1.89 -22.12
N VAL A 829 32.59 -2.68 -21.26
CA VAL A 829 34.05 -2.68 -21.13
C VAL A 829 34.71 -3.09 -22.44
N VAL A 830 34.30 -4.21 -23.04
CA VAL A 830 34.85 -4.71 -24.32
C VAL A 830 34.65 -3.68 -25.43
N GLY A 831 33.43 -3.15 -25.60
CA GLY A 831 33.14 -2.17 -26.64
C GLY A 831 33.96 -0.89 -26.49
N ASN A 832 34.03 -0.32 -25.28
CA ASN A 832 34.82 0.89 -25.05
C ASN A 832 36.34 0.65 -25.10
N ALA A 833 36.83 -0.53 -24.69
CA ALA A 833 38.23 -0.89 -24.82
C ALA A 833 38.64 -0.99 -26.29
N LEU A 834 37.82 -1.63 -27.13
CA LEU A 834 38.06 -1.68 -28.57
C LEU A 834 38.13 -0.28 -29.18
N LEU A 835 37.18 0.60 -28.84
CA LEU A 835 37.15 1.97 -29.35
C LEU A 835 38.34 2.82 -28.87
N TYR A 836 38.83 2.58 -27.65
CA TYR A 836 39.97 3.31 -27.09
C TYR A 836 41.32 2.83 -27.64
N PHE A 837 41.58 1.52 -27.61
CA PHE A 837 42.89 0.97 -27.98
C PHE A 837 43.14 0.91 -29.48
N LEU A 838 42.08 0.88 -30.30
CA LEU A 838 42.18 0.88 -31.76
C LEU A 838 42.05 2.27 -32.37
N TRP A 839 42.09 3.33 -31.56
CA TRP A 839 42.04 4.70 -32.08
C TRP A 839 43.34 5.08 -32.82
N PRO A 840 43.29 5.69 -34.02
CA PRO A 840 42.11 6.07 -34.81
C PRO A 840 41.45 4.88 -35.52
N LEU A 841 40.12 4.88 -35.57
CA LEU A 841 39.30 3.71 -35.90
C LEU A 841 39.05 3.55 -37.41
N THR A 842 39.00 2.31 -37.88
CA THR A 842 38.32 1.95 -39.13
C THR A 842 36.81 1.80 -38.93
N PHE A 843 36.04 1.83 -40.02
CA PHE A 843 34.58 1.62 -39.95
C PHE A 843 34.19 0.32 -39.25
N ASN A 844 34.89 -0.78 -39.52
CA ASN A 844 34.58 -2.08 -38.93
C ASN A 844 34.88 -2.11 -37.43
N GLU A 845 35.98 -1.50 -37.00
CA GLU A 845 36.34 -1.42 -35.57
C GLU A 845 35.35 -0.54 -34.80
N MET A 846 34.95 0.59 -35.38
CA MET A 846 33.87 1.43 -34.84
C MET A 846 32.56 0.64 -34.77
N ALA A 847 32.19 -0.07 -35.84
CA ALA A 847 30.94 -0.84 -35.90
C ALA A 847 30.88 -1.92 -34.82
N ILE A 848 31.96 -2.67 -34.63
CA ILE A 848 32.05 -3.72 -33.61
C ILE A 848 32.04 -3.11 -32.20
N GLY A 849 32.80 -2.04 -31.97
CA GLY A 849 32.83 -1.34 -30.68
C GLY A 849 31.45 -0.80 -30.29
N VAL A 850 30.78 -0.11 -31.22
CA VAL A 850 29.43 0.43 -31.03
C VAL A 850 28.40 -0.70 -30.85
N PHE A 851 28.53 -1.82 -31.55
CA PHE A 851 27.65 -2.98 -31.34
C PHE A 851 27.68 -3.48 -29.89
N PHE A 852 28.87 -3.66 -29.31
CA PHE A 852 28.99 -4.09 -27.91
C PHE A 852 28.46 -3.04 -26.92
N VAL A 853 28.63 -1.75 -27.20
CA VAL A 853 28.15 -0.67 -26.31
C VAL A 853 26.63 -0.48 -26.43
N TRP A 854 26.13 -0.31 -27.64
CA TRP A 854 24.77 0.13 -27.95
C TRP A 854 23.78 -1.04 -28.07
N SER A 855 24.19 -2.16 -28.68
CA SER A 855 23.29 -3.29 -28.95
C SER A 855 23.28 -4.33 -27.82
N ILE A 856 24.36 -4.49 -27.06
CA ILE A 856 24.42 -5.49 -25.98
C ILE A 856 24.48 -4.82 -24.61
N GLY A 857 25.52 -4.04 -24.32
CA GLY A 857 25.79 -3.55 -22.98
C GLY A 857 24.70 -2.62 -22.43
N SER A 858 24.34 -1.58 -23.19
CA SER A 858 23.35 -0.59 -22.74
C SER A 858 21.94 -1.18 -22.53
N PRO A 859 21.38 -2.01 -23.44
CA PRO A 859 20.12 -2.73 -23.23
C PRO A 859 20.09 -3.55 -21.94
N LEU A 860 21.10 -4.41 -21.75
CA LEU A 860 21.15 -5.34 -20.62
C LEU A 860 21.25 -4.59 -19.30
N ILE A 861 22.17 -3.63 -19.17
CA ILE A 861 22.34 -2.87 -17.93
C ILE A 861 21.08 -2.08 -17.60
N THR A 862 20.52 -1.35 -18.57
CA THR A 862 19.40 -0.45 -18.28
C THR A 862 18.10 -1.18 -17.95
N ALA A 863 17.84 -2.34 -18.56
CA ALA A 863 16.67 -3.15 -18.27
C ALA A 863 16.82 -3.94 -16.98
N VAL A 864 17.91 -4.69 -16.86
CA VAL A 864 18.12 -5.63 -15.75
C VAL A 864 18.40 -4.88 -14.45
N SER A 865 19.05 -3.71 -14.50
CA SER A 865 19.29 -2.93 -13.27
C SER A 865 17.98 -2.51 -12.61
N VAL A 866 16.99 -2.09 -13.39
CA VAL A 866 15.67 -1.69 -12.88
C VAL A 866 14.92 -2.90 -12.32
N ALA A 867 14.97 -4.04 -13.01
CA ALA A 867 14.32 -5.28 -12.56
C ALA A 867 14.94 -5.82 -11.26
N ALA A 868 16.27 -5.90 -11.19
CA ALA A 868 17.01 -6.37 -10.03
C ALA A 868 16.86 -5.44 -8.83
N PHE A 869 16.86 -4.11 -9.06
CA PHE A 869 16.62 -3.13 -8.01
C PHE A 869 15.24 -3.30 -7.36
N SER A 870 14.19 -3.54 -8.17
CA SER A 870 12.85 -3.82 -7.66
C SER A 870 12.81 -5.10 -6.80
N LYS A 871 13.50 -6.16 -7.22
CA LYS A 871 13.60 -7.41 -6.44
C LYS A 871 14.33 -7.24 -5.11
N ILE A 872 15.40 -6.43 -5.07
CA ILE A 872 16.17 -6.16 -3.84
C ILE A 872 15.32 -5.39 -2.81
N LEU A 873 14.47 -4.46 -3.27
CA LEU A 873 13.58 -3.70 -2.40
C LEU A 873 12.53 -4.59 -1.72
N GLY A 874 12.00 -5.60 -2.42
CA GLY A 874 10.95 -6.49 -1.90
C GLY A 874 9.66 -5.72 -1.62
N SER A 875 9.06 -5.93 -0.43
CA SER A 875 7.82 -5.27 0.03
C SER A 875 8.01 -3.84 0.58
N ARG A 876 9.25 -3.31 0.59
CA ARG A 876 9.57 -1.95 1.08
C ARG A 876 8.99 -0.87 0.15
N GLN A 877 9.09 0.41 0.54
CA GLN A 877 8.52 1.57 -0.21
C GLN A 877 9.04 1.70 -1.67
N GLN A 878 8.47 0.94 -2.60
CA GLN A 878 8.96 0.85 -3.98
C GLN A 878 8.85 2.17 -4.75
N GLY A 879 7.79 2.96 -4.53
CA GLY A 879 7.54 4.20 -5.28
C GLY A 879 8.65 5.23 -5.13
N THR A 880 9.04 5.54 -3.88
CA THR A 880 10.10 6.52 -3.57
C THR A 880 11.44 6.10 -4.17
N TRP A 881 11.84 4.83 -3.97
CA TRP A 881 13.13 4.33 -4.42
C TRP A 881 13.22 4.17 -5.94
N MET A 882 12.12 3.78 -6.61
CA MET A 882 12.05 3.73 -8.07
C MET A 882 12.07 5.14 -8.68
N GLY A 883 11.50 6.14 -7.98
CA GLY A 883 11.62 7.56 -8.33
C GLY A 883 13.06 8.04 -8.25
N ILE A 884 13.76 7.76 -7.15
CA ILE A 884 15.19 8.12 -6.96
C ILE A 884 16.06 7.46 -8.04
N LEU A 885 15.86 6.17 -8.32
CA LEU A 885 16.55 5.48 -9.40
C LEU A 885 16.27 6.14 -10.76
N GLY A 886 15.03 6.54 -11.02
CA GLY A 886 14.66 7.27 -12.25
C GLY A 886 15.36 8.64 -12.37
N SER A 887 15.44 9.39 -11.27
CA SER A 887 16.08 10.71 -11.24
C SER A 887 17.60 10.64 -11.40
N SER A 888 18.26 9.61 -10.85
CA SER A 888 19.72 9.44 -11.01
C SER A 888 20.13 9.28 -12.47
N ALA A 889 19.31 8.60 -13.28
CA ALA A 889 19.50 8.49 -14.72
C ALA A 889 19.37 9.83 -15.46
N SER A 890 18.51 10.73 -14.99
CA SER A 890 18.37 12.06 -15.58
C SER A 890 19.59 12.93 -15.26
N VAL A 891 20.14 12.84 -14.05
CA VAL A 891 21.36 13.57 -13.67
C VAL A 891 22.54 13.17 -14.56
N SER A 892 22.78 11.87 -14.77
CA SER A 892 23.87 11.40 -15.64
C SER A 892 23.72 11.91 -17.08
N ARG A 893 22.47 12.00 -17.58
CA ARG A 893 22.12 12.49 -18.92
C ARG A 893 22.09 14.02 -19.06
N ILE A 894 22.27 14.76 -17.97
CA ILE A 894 22.45 16.21 -17.99
C ILE A 894 23.95 16.54 -18.06
N VAL A 895 24.80 15.73 -17.42
CA VAL A 895 26.22 16.04 -17.26
C VAL A 895 27.07 15.41 -18.36
N LEU A 896 26.89 14.12 -18.63
CA LEU A 896 27.82 13.36 -19.47
C LEU A 896 27.77 13.72 -20.97
N PRO A 897 26.63 14.13 -21.56
CA PRO A 897 26.61 14.64 -22.94
C PRO A 897 27.46 15.88 -23.21
N LEU A 898 27.84 16.62 -22.16
CA LEU A 898 28.69 17.81 -22.27
C LEU A 898 30.18 17.46 -22.33
N LEU A 899 30.57 16.24 -21.92
CA LEU A 899 31.96 15.81 -21.88
C LEU A 899 32.67 15.85 -23.25
N PRO A 900 32.07 15.40 -24.37
CA PRO A 900 32.75 15.41 -25.67
C PRO A 900 33.25 16.79 -26.08
N ALA A 901 32.59 17.85 -25.62
CA ALA A 901 32.96 19.22 -25.95
C ALA A 901 34.18 19.74 -25.19
N VAL A 902 34.62 19.04 -24.14
CA VAL A 902 35.79 19.41 -23.32
C VAL A 902 37.10 18.90 -23.95
N PHE A 903 37.02 17.93 -24.87
CA PHE A 903 38.17 17.26 -25.46
C PHE A 903 38.26 17.52 -26.96
N ALA A 904 39.48 17.52 -27.50
CA ALA A 904 39.73 17.72 -28.93
C ALA A 904 39.47 16.45 -29.78
N THR A 905 39.48 15.28 -29.14
CA THR A 905 39.35 13.96 -29.76
C THR A 905 38.36 13.11 -28.96
N PHE A 906 37.87 12.01 -29.55
CA PHE A 906 36.87 11.15 -28.90
C PHE A 906 37.47 10.09 -27.97
N ASP A 907 38.77 9.79 -28.04
CA ASP A 907 39.41 8.76 -27.20
C ASP A 907 39.21 8.94 -25.68
N PRO A 908 39.16 10.16 -25.10
CA PRO A 908 38.88 10.30 -23.66
C PRO A 908 37.47 9.86 -23.30
N MET A 909 36.50 9.93 -24.23
CA MET A 909 35.11 9.49 -23.99
C MET A 909 35.05 7.97 -23.82
N PHE A 910 35.80 7.24 -24.64
CA PHE A 910 35.91 5.79 -24.55
C PHE A 910 36.63 5.38 -23.26
N LEU A 911 37.69 6.10 -22.87
CA LEU A 911 38.40 5.84 -21.62
C LEU A 911 37.53 6.08 -20.38
N ILE A 912 36.81 7.20 -20.32
CA ILE A 912 35.88 7.50 -19.21
C ILE A 912 34.81 6.40 -19.12
N SER A 913 34.20 6.04 -20.26
CA SER A 913 33.18 4.99 -20.32
C SER A 913 33.72 3.61 -19.91
N LEU A 914 34.96 3.30 -20.29
CA LEU A 914 35.68 2.08 -19.89
C LEU A 914 35.92 2.03 -18.37
N ILE A 915 36.41 3.12 -17.77
CA ILE A 915 36.65 3.21 -16.34
C ILE A 915 35.34 3.08 -15.56
N MET A 916 34.31 3.84 -15.96
CA MET A 916 32.99 3.79 -15.32
C MET A 916 32.40 2.37 -15.36
N SER A 917 32.47 1.70 -16.50
CA SER A 917 31.95 0.34 -16.66
C SER A 917 32.76 -0.68 -15.83
N SER A 918 34.08 -0.52 -15.76
CA SER A 918 34.96 -1.37 -14.94
C SER A 918 34.67 -1.21 -13.44
N VAL A 919 34.47 0.02 -12.97
CA VAL A 919 34.04 0.30 -11.59
C VAL A 919 32.68 -0.35 -11.30
N GLY A 920 31.75 -0.31 -12.26
CA GLY A 920 30.46 -1.00 -12.16
C GLY A 920 30.61 -2.51 -11.92
N ILE A 921 31.51 -3.18 -12.64
CA ILE A 921 31.80 -4.61 -12.44
C ILE A 921 32.33 -4.85 -11.02
N VAL A 922 33.31 -4.06 -10.59
CA VAL A 922 33.93 -4.21 -9.26
C VAL A 922 32.88 -4.04 -8.15
N LEU A 923 32.03 -3.01 -8.25
CA LEU A 923 30.96 -2.76 -7.28
C LEU A 923 29.93 -3.88 -7.23
N LEU A 924 29.50 -4.39 -8.39
CA LEU A 924 28.51 -5.47 -8.46
C LEU A 924 29.08 -6.77 -7.89
N VAL A 925 30.31 -7.15 -8.25
CA VAL A 925 30.99 -8.34 -7.72
C VAL A 925 31.22 -8.20 -6.22
N TRP A 926 31.60 -7.02 -5.74
CA TRP A 926 31.77 -6.75 -4.32
C TRP A 926 30.45 -6.92 -3.55
N TYR A 927 29.35 -6.36 -4.07
CA TYR A 927 28.02 -6.50 -3.47
C TYR A 927 27.56 -7.97 -3.47
N GLU A 928 27.76 -8.70 -4.57
CA GLU A 928 27.41 -10.12 -4.67
C GLU A 928 28.20 -10.96 -3.65
N ARG A 929 29.49 -10.67 -3.45
CA ARG A 929 30.31 -11.32 -2.41
C ARG A 929 29.79 -11.01 -1.00
N LEU A 930 29.36 -9.77 -0.72
CA LEU A 930 28.76 -9.44 0.57
C LEU A 930 27.49 -10.25 0.83
N VAL A 931 26.59 -10.32 -0.15
CA VAL A 931 25.35 -11.11 -0.04
C VAL A 931 25.65 -12.61 0.09
N HIS A 932 26.63 -13.11 -0.66
CA HIS A 932 27.05 -14.52 -0.56
C HIS A 932 27.65 -14.83 0.81
N ASN A 933 28.52 -13.98 1.34
CA ASN A 933 29.13 -14.16 2.66
C ASN A 933 28.09 -14.14 3.77
N ASP A 934 27.08 -13.27 3.68
CA ASP A 934 25.98 -13.23 4.65
C ASP A 934 25.11 -14.50 4.57
N LYS A 935 24.77 -14.96 3.37
CA LYS A 935 24.09 -16.26 3.16
C LYS A 935 24.89 -17.43 3.72
N ALA A 936 26.20 -17.46 3.46
CA ALA A 936 27.09 -18.52 3.93
C ALA A 936 27.20 -18.50 5.47
N ALA A 937 27.33 -17.31 6.07
CA ALA A 937 27.32 -17.13 7.51
C ALA A 937 25.99 -17.64 8.11
N HIS A 938 24.85 -17.24 7.54
CA HIS A 938 23.53 -17.70 7.99
C HIS A 938 23.39 -19.23 7.89
N THR A 939 23.96 -19.86 6.87
CA THR A 939 23.96 -21.33 6.70
C THR A 939 24.88 -22.00 7.72
N SER A 940 26.06 -21.43 7.97
CA SER A 940 27.05 -21.97 8.91
C SER A 940 26.63 -21.87 10.39
N THR A 941 25.97 -20.77 10.79
CA THR A 941 25.40 -20.63 12.14
C THR A 941 24.31 -21.67 12.37
N ARG A 942 23.55 -22.03 11.33
CA ARG A 942 22.55 -23.10 11.38
C ARG A 942 23.19 -24.48 11.57
N SER A 943 24.29 -24.77 10.86
CA SER A 943 25.03 -26.04 11.05
C SER A 943 25.69 -26.17 12.42
N ILE A 944 26.11 -25.07 13.04
CA ILE A 944 26.67 -25.07 14.40
C ILE A 944 25.56 -25.19 15.46
N SER A 945 24.35 -24.69 15.21
CA SER A 945 23.19 -24.92 16.09
C SER A 945 22.56 -26.31 15.96
N MET A 946 22.99 -27.12 14.99
CA MET A 946 22.54 -28.49 14.76
C MET A 946 23.54 -29.56 15.26
N VAL A 947 24.69 -29.16 15.81
CA VAL A 947 25.65 -30.03 16.52
C VAL A 947 25.60 -29.67 17.99
#